data_AF-A0A7C3DZF5-F1
#
_entry.id   AF-A0A7C3DZF5-F1
#
_cell.length_a   1.000
_cell.length_b   1.000
_cell.length_c   1.000
_cell.angle_alpha   90.00
_cell.angle_beta   90.00
_cell.angle_gamma   90.00
#
_symmetry.space_group_name_H-M   'P 1'
#
loop_
_entity.id
_entity.type
_entity.pdbx_description
1 polymer ?
#
loop_
_entity_poly.entity_id
_entity_poly.type
_entity_poly.pdbx_seq_one_letter_code
_entity_poly.pdbx_strand_id
1 'polypeptide(L)'
;MTWSLLQNSLLFSGLTTALALVGGVAAALLLSGLSGTARLVGLGLAAGALALPPFVATNCWLDLFGQAGAWSAWLPLNVYSLPAAAGVMALLLWPVSALLTFGAWQKLDPALFEADPRLRGGRLWRGLLLPAAAPALTQAAVLTFVLALNNFAVPAILQVRVFTAEIWLRFSTNFDYPGALAASVPVLAAPVLLLLWLSRRDAAWPRWQAQLPAAVLRRSLGPAWFSVATALALAVAILAVALPLSRLASDPRTWTQLAPALAAGGNAVAASASLAAVTATLVVAVGAATRHLPLGGVAWLLFLVPGVLLGMALIWLLNRPPLAAFYRGAGVVLLALGLRYLALGRQGALLAAQSVDRDLADAARLYGARGWRFFRLVLWPQAAPALAASWYLVYLLCLWDVETLVLILPPGWETLALRVFNLLHYGHNPQVNALCLVLLVLAVLPPLLWATGRALRCGLVARLTSRPGAALSGALLAGLAVAWTGCAPAPSAEVRLDSRLFSHVEILGSRGRSPGQFNKPRSLAVDREDNLYVVDMTGRVQKFASDGTYRLAWQMPETELGKAKGLGVDADGNIIVIEPHYSRVNHFTPDGVLVRQWGARGTNLGRLGLPRAVAVNRRGEIWICEYTASERVQRFAPEGARALACFGRWGAGPGEFNRPEGLAVDAADRLYVADSCNHRIQVFAPDGAFLRAYGRPGTGPGELSYPYDIRVDGAGNQFVCEFGNSRIQVFDAHDRPLEIIGGPGAAPGRFSNPWSLALDSRGNLYVADAGNHRVQKLVRRVPVTRTAAAGPAAALAFTTLSPSPTPRP
;
A
#
# COMPACT_ATOMS: atom_id res chain seq x y z
N MET A 1 -8.75 23.10 13.75
CA MET A 1 -8.24 22.94 12.37
C MET A 1 -7.18 24.01 12.14
N THR A 2 -6.04 23.71 11.54
CA THR A 2 -4.99 24.72 11.32
C THR A 2 -5.14 25.33 9.92
N TRP A 3 -5.15 26.66 9.84
CA TRP A 3 -5.21 27.42 8.58
C TRP A 3 -4.08 27.01 7.60
N SER A 4 -2.92 26.65 8.15
CA SER A 4 -1.77 26.16 7.40
C SER A 4 -2.04 24.88 6.60
N LEU A 5 -2.86 23.96 7.10
CA LEU A 5 -3.15 22.70 6.41
C LEU A 5 -4.07 22.91 5.20
N LEU A 6 -5.02 23.84 5.33
CA LEU A 6 -5.88 24.27 4.23
C LEU A 6 -5.04 24.97 3.16
N GLN A 7 -4.20 25.92 3.57
CA GLN A 7 -3.29 26.62 2.66
C GLN A 7 -2.38 25.63 1.91
N ASN A 8 -1.74 24.69 2.61
CA ASN A 8 -0.89 23.69 1.98
C ASN A 8 -1.65 22.83 0.97
N SER A 9 -2.85 22.36 1.32
CA SER A 9 -3.64 21.50 0.44
C SER A 9 -4.10 22.26 -0.81
N LEU A 10 -4.57 23.51 -0.66
CA LEU A 10 -4.98 24.35 -1.78
C LEU A 10 -3.80 24.75 -2.67
N LEU A 11 -2.65 25.11 -2.08
CA LEU A 11 -1.44 25.43 -2.84
C LEU A 11 -0.91 24.21 -3.58
N PHE A 12 -0.85 23.04 -2.92
CA PHE A 12 -0.43 21.80 -3.55
C PHE A 12 -1.30 21.45 -4.76
N SER A 13 -2.62 21.43 -4.59
CA SER A 13 -3.56 21.12 -5.67
C SER A 13 -3.57 22.19 -6.76
N GLY A 14 -3.49 23.47 -6.39
CA GLY A 14 -3.46 24.60 -7.32
C GLY A 14 -2.20 24.62 -8.19
N LEU A 15 -1.03 24.46 -7.58
CA LEU A 15 0.26 24.38 -8.30
C LEU A 15 0.31 23.16 -9.21
N THR A 16 -0.12 22.00 -8.71
CA THR A 16 -0.24 20.77 -9.52
C THR A 16 -1.08 21.03 -10.76
N THR A 17 -2.23 21.67 -10.58
CA THR A 17 -3.17 21.97 -11.66
C THR A 17 -2.57 22.93 -12.69
N ALA A 18 -1.95 24.02 -12.24
CA ALA A 18 -1.35 25.00 -13.14
C ALA A 18 -0.23 24.36 -14.01
N LEU A 19 0.67 23.59 -13.39
CA LEU A 19 1.77 22.92 -14.08
C LEU A 19 1.25 21.84 -15.05
N ALA A 20 0.28 21.02 -14.62
CA ALA A 20 -0.31 20.00 -15.48
C ALA A 20 -1.06 20.59 -16.68
N LEU A 21 -1.72 21.75 -16.53
CA LEU A 21 -2.37 22.45 -17.63
C LEU A 21 -1.35 22.95 -18.66
N VAL A 22 -0.25 23.56 -18.21
CA VAL A 22 0.81 24.05 -19.12
C VAL A 22 1.40 22.89 -19.93
N GLY A 23 1.80 21.81 -19.25
CA GLY A 23 2.35 20.62 -19.92
C GLY A 23 1.34 19.95 -20.85
N GLY A 24 0.08 19.82 -20.42
CA GLY A 24 -0.97 19.20 -21.21
C GLY A 24 -1.40 20.00 -22.43
N VAL A 25 -1.48 21.34 -22.33
CA VAL A 25 -1.75 22.22 -23.47
C VAL A 25 -0.65 22.09 -24.54
N ALA A 26 0.61 22.10 -24.12
CA ALA A 26 1.74 21.92 -25.03
C ALA A 26 1.67 20.55 -25.72
N ALA A 27 1.38 19.49 -24.97
CA ALA A 27 1.19 18.15 -25.53
C ALA A 27 -0.02 18.06 -26.47
N ALA A 28 -1.14 18.70 -26.14
CA ALA A 28 -2.32 18.76 -27.01
C ALA A 28 -2.03 19.46 -28.34
N LEU A 29 -1.20 20.52 -28.33
CA LEU A 29 -0.80 21.24 -29.54
C LEU A 29 0.05 20.34 -30.43
N LEU A 30 1.01 19.64 -29.82
CA LEU A 30 1.82 18.63 -30.51
C LEU A 30 0.91 17.55 -31.12
N LEU A 31 0.05 16.92 -30.33
CA LEU A 31 -0.87 15.87 -30.80
C LEU A 31 -1.76 16.32 -31.96
N SER A 32 -2.28 17.55 -31.90
CA SER A 32 -3.13 18.12 -32.94
C SER A 32 -2.35 18.41 -34.23
N GLY A 33 -1.07 18.76 -34.12
CA GLY A 33 -0.17 18.98 -35.25
C GLY A 33 0.46 17.71 -35.84
N LEU A 34 0.32 16.55 -35.20
CA LEU A 34 0.77 15.25 -35.71
C LEU A 34 -0.35 14.56 -36.51
N SER A 35 0.01 13.66 -37.43
CA SER A 35 -0.92 12.79 -38.17
C SER A 35 -0.42 11.34 -38.22
N GLY A 36 -1.29 10.41 -38.63
CA GLY A 36 -0.95 9.01 -38.84
C GLY A 36 -0.28 8.34 -37.63
N THR A 37 0.81 7.61 -37.89
CA THR A 37 1.57 6.86 -36.88
C THR A 37 2.18 7.75 -35.81
N ALA A 38 2.67 8.94 -36.15
CA ALA A 38 3.27 9.86 -35.17
C ALA A 38 2.25 10.32 -34.12
N ARG A 39 1.00 10.59 -34.53
CA ARG A 39 -0.09 10.91 -33.60
C ARG A 39 -0.42 9.73 -32.69
N LEU A 40 -0.43 8.51 -33.23
CA LEU A 40 -0.66 7.29 -32.44
C LEU A 40 0.45 7.08 -31.40
N VAL A 41 1.72 7.34 -31.75
CA VAL A 41 2.84 7.29 -30.81
C VAL A 41 2.66 8.33 -29.69
N GLY A 42 2.30 9.56 -30.03
CA GLY A 42 2.03 10.61 -29.03
C GLY A 42 0.89 10.26 -28.08
N LEU A 43 -0.22 9.71 -28.60
CA LEU A 43 -1.33 9.22 -27.77
C LEU A 43 -0.91 8.03 -26.90
N GLY A 44 -0.06 7.15 -27.44
CA GLY A 44 0.54 6.03 -26.70
C GLY A 44 1.42 6.50 -25.54
N LEU A 45 2.19 7.58 -25.72
CA LEU A 45 2.98 8.19 -24.64
C LEU A 45 2.09 8.79 -23.53
N ALA A 46 1.01 9.49 -23.90
CA ALA A 46 0.05 10.02 -22.93
C ALA A 46 -0.66 8.90 -22.15
N ALA A 47 -1.05 7.83 -22.84
CA ALA A 47 -1.62 6.62 -22.21
C ALA A 47 -0.59 5.91 -21.31
N GLY A 48 0.68 5.84 -21.75
CA GLY A 48 1.79 5.28 -20.98
C GLY A 48 2.08 6.08 -19.71
N ALA A 49 1.98 7.41 -19.76
CA ALA A 49 2.09 8.27 -18.59
C ALA A 49 0.96 8.02 -17.57
N LEU A 50 -0.29 7.85 -18.03
CA LEU A 50 -1.40 7.45 -17.17
C LEU A 50 -1.26 6.02 -16.62
N ALA A 51 -0.57 5.14 -17.36
CA ALA A 51 -0.29 3.77 -16.96
C ALA A 51 0.91 3.66 -15.99
N LEU A 52 1.68 4.74 -15.81
CA LEU A 52 2.87 4.74 -14.96
C LEU A 52 2.44 4.78 -13.48
N PRO A 53 2.80 3.79 -12.66
CA PRO A 53 2.45 3.81 -11.26
C PRO A 53 3.04 5.04 -10.55
N PRO A 54 2.28 5.75 -9.70
CA PRO A 54 2.77 6.95 -8.99
C PRO A 54 4.07 6.72 -8.19
N PHE A 55 4.26 5.51 -7.68
CA PHE A 55 5.44 5.12 -6.91
C PHE A 55 6.71 5.08 -7.76
N VAL A 56 6.62 4.73 -9.05
CA VAL A 56 7.77 4.72 -9.96
C VAL A 56 8.29 6.14 -10.16
N ALA A 57 7.37 7.08 -10.42
CA ALA A 57 7.71 8.49 -10.56
C ALA A 57 8.29 9.04 -9.24
N THR A 58 7.57 8.85 -8.12
CA THR A 58 7.99 9.39 -6.82
C THR A 58 9.34 8.85 -6.38
N ASN A 59 9.58 7.54 -6.54
CA ASN A 59 10.86 6.92 -6.21
C ASN A 59 12.00 7.49 -7.08
N CYS A 60 11.77 7.67 -8.38
CA CYS A 60 12.77 8.28 -9.26
C CYS A 60 13.20 9.67 -8.77
N TRP A 61 12.25 10.52 -8.37
CA TRP A 61 12.57 11.87 -7.88
C TRP A 61 13.25 11.85 -6.50
N LEU A 62 12.91 10.89 -5.63
CA LEU A 62 13.64 10.65 -4.37
C LEU A 62 15.08 10.19 -4.60
N ASP A 63 15.31 9.28 -5.55
CA ASP A 63 16.66 8.80 -5.89
C ASP A 63 17.55 9.92 -6.47
N LEU A 64 16.93 10.91 -7.12
CA LEU A 64 17.64 12.05 -7.70
C LEU A 64 17.92 13.16 -6.68
N PHE A 65 16.93 13.54 -5.88
CA PHE A 65 16.96 14.76 -5.05
C PHE A 65 16.66 14.54 -3.56
N GLY A 66 16.53 13.29 -3.13
CA GLY A 66 16.44 12.93 -1.71
C GLY A 66 17.71 13.27 -0.94
N GLN A 67 17.75 12.94 0.36
CA GLN A 67 18.87 13.31 1.24
C GLN A 67 20.23 12.76 0.77
N ALA A 68 20.24 11.60 0.09
CA ALA A 68 21.41 11.00 -0.54
C ALA A 68 21.29 10.93 -2.07
N GLY A 69 20.48 11.82 -2.67
CA GLY A 69 20.12 11.76 -4.08
C GLY A 69 21.31 11.99 -5.03
N ALA A 70 21.31 11.33 -6.19
CA ALA A 70 22.43 11.38 -7.14
C ALA A 70 22.70 12.80 -7.67
N TRP A 71 21.71 13.68 -7.67
CA TRP A 71 21.82 15.06 -8.18
C TRP A 71 21.78 16.11 -7.06
N SER A 72 21.57 15.73 -5.80
CA SER A 72 21.44 16.67 -4.68
C SER A 72 22.71 17.51 -4.47
N ALA A 73 23.89 16.95 -4.77
CA ALA A 73 25.17 17.65 -4.72
C ALA A 73 25.34 18.71 -5.81
N TRP A 74 24.70 18.54 -6.98
CA TRP A 74 24.89 19.40 -8.15
C TRP A 74 23.77 20.44 -8.28
N LEU A 75 22.56 20.07 -7.87
CA LEU A 75 21.39 20.93 -7.89
C LEU A 75 20.60 20.70 -6.58
N PRO A 76 20.78 21.57 -5.56
CA PRO A 76 20.25 21.35 -4.21
C PRO A 76 18.75 21.66 -4.12
N LEU A 77 17.94 20.99 -4.94
CA LEU A 77 16.49 21.06 -4.85
C LEU A 77 15.98 20.18 -3.71
N ASN A 78 15.15 20.75 -2.85
CA ASN A 78 14.49 20.00 -1.80
C ASN A 78 13.24 19.28 -2.34
N VAL A 79 13.35 17.99 -2.62
CA VAL A 79 12.23 17.14 -3.09
C VAL A 79 11.09 17.01 -2.07
N TYR A 80 11.37 17.26 -0.78
CA TYR A 80 10.39 17.25 0.31
C TYR A 80 9.62 18.59 0.42
N SER A 81 9.86 19.53 -0.48
CA SER A 81 9.13 20.80 -0.52
C SER A 81 7.77 20.66 -1.21
N LEU A 82 6.80 21.50 -0.80
CA LEU A 82 5.47 21.52 -1.40
C LEU A 82 5.49 21.75 -2.93
N PRO A 83 6.27 22.70 -3.48
CA PRO A 83 6.36 22.88 -4.93
C PRO A 83 6.95 21.68 -5.66
N ALA A 84 7.95 21.00 -5.09
CA ALA A 84 8.53 19.81 -5.69
C ALA A 84 7.52 18.66 -5.73
N ALA A 85 6.79 18.42 -4.62
CA ALA A 85 5.73 17.42 -4.60
C ALA A 85 4.61 17.73 -5.60
N ALA A 86 4.21 19.00 -5.73
CA ALA A 86 3.24 19.43 -6.73
C ALA A 86 3.76 19.22 -8.17
N GLY A 87 5.06 19.42 -8.40
CA GLY A 87 5.73 19.12 -9.67
C GLY A 87 5.67 17.64 -10.03
N VAL A 88 6.01 16.75 -9.10
CA VAL A 88 5.91 15.29 -9.29
C VAL A 88 4.46 14.89 -9.61
N MET A 89 3.48 15.45 -8.88
CA MET A 89 2.08 15.18 -9.14
C MET A 89 1.62 15.72 -10.51
N ALA A 90 2.10 16.90 -10.93
CA ALA A 90 1.78 17.47 -12.22
C ALA A 90 2.29 16.60 -13.39
N LEU A 91 3.47 15.99 -13.23
CA LEU A 91 4.02 15.04 -14.19
C LEU A 91 3.21 13.74 -14.30
N LEU A 92 2.42 13.39 -13.28
CA LEU A 92 1.48 12.27 -13.35
C LEU A 92 0.13 12.67 -13.98
N LEU A 93 -0.30 13.93 -13.81
CA LEU A 93 -1.67 14.37 -14.17
C LEU A 93 -1.76 15.18 -15.47
N TRP A 94 -0.66 15.60 -16.09
CA TRP A 94 -0.67 16.31 -17.39
C TRP A 94 -1.42 15.60 -18.53
N PRO A 95 -1.53 14.25 -18.60
CA PRO A 95 -2.28 13.63 -19.70
C PRO A 95 -3.78 13.96 -19.66
N VAL A 96 -4.35 14.24 -18.49
CA VAL A 96 -5.77 14.62 -18.34
C VAL A 96 -6.07 15.90 -19.11
N SER A 97 -5.24 16.93 -18.92
CA SER A 97 -5.36 18.20 -19.64
C SER A 97 -5.01 18.06 -21.11
N ALA A 98 -4.02 17.23 -21.46
CA ALA A 98 -3.67 16.96 -22.85
C ALA A 98 -4.83 16.36 -23.65
N LEU A 99 -5.45 15.29 -23.13
CA LEU A 99 -6.48 14.53 -23.85
C LEU A 99 -7.79 15.33 -24.00
N LEU A 100 -8.20 16.08 -22.96
CA LEU A 100 -9.39 16.93 -23.02
C LEU A 100 -9.20 18.11 -24.00
N THR A 101 -8.06 18.78 -23.93
CA THR A 101 -7.76 19.92 -24.82
C THR A 101 -7.62 19.46 -26.27
N PHE A 102 -6.94 18.34 -26.50
CA PHE A 102 -6.85 17.70 -27.80
C PHE A 102 -8.24 17.36 -28.37
N GLY A 103 -9.12 16.80 -27.54
CA GLY A 103 -10.49 16.48 -27.92
C GLY A 103 -11.34 17.69 -28.28
N ALA A 104 -11.09 18.85 -27.67
CA ALA A 104 -11.75 20.10 -28.03
C ALA A 104 -11.29 20.61 -29.41
N TRP A 105 -9.98 20.62 -29.67
CA TRP A 105 -9.44 21.11 -30.94
C TRP A 105 -9.74 20.21 -32.14
N GLN A 106 -9.94 18.91 -31.92
CA GLN A 106 -10.36 18.00 -33.00
C GLN A 106 -11.75 18.31 -33.58
N LYS A 107 -12.58 19.06 -32.85
CA LYS A 107 -13.94 19.46 -33.26
C LYS A 107 -13.97 20.79 -34.02
N LEU A 108 -12.82 21.44 -34.21
CA LEU A 108 -12.76 22.69 -34.95
C LEU A 108 -12.97 22.43 -36.44
N ASP A 109 -13.87 23.23 -37.04
CA ASP A 109 -14.10 23.23 -38.47
C ASP A 109 -12.88 23.83 -39.21
N PRO A 110 -12.29 23.12 -40.18
CA PRO A 110 -11.21 23.64 -41.02
C PRO A 110 -11.55 24.97 -41.70
N ALA A 111 -12.81 25.21 -42.06
CA ALA A 111 -13.24 26.44 -42.73
C ALA A 111 -12.96 27.69 -41.90
N LEU A 112 -12.91 27.59 -40.57
CA LEU A 112 -12.57 28.70 -39.67
C LEU A 112 -11.14 29.22 -39.87
N PHE A 113 -10.23 28.35 -40.32
CA PHE A 113 -8.84 28.72 -40.60
C PHE A 113 -8.68 29.37 -41.98
N GLU A 114 -9.61 29.12 -42.90
CA GLU A 114 -9.64 29.70 -44.24
C GLU A 114 -10.37 31.05 -44.26
N ALA A 115 -11.38 31.22 -43.40
CA ALA A 115 -12.21 32.42 -43.33
C ALA A 115 -11.46 33.68 -42.87
N ASP A 116 -10.44 33.55 -42.00
CA ASP A 116 -9.60 34.69 -41.58
C ASP A 116 -8.10 34.36 -41.68
N PRO A 117 -7.43 34.74 -42.78
CA PRO A 117 -6.00 34.53 -42.98
C PRO A 117 -5.09 35.20 -41.94
N ARG A 118 -5.62 36.16 -41.14
CA ARG A 118 -4.89 36.89 -40.10
C ARG A 118 -4.84 36.12 -38.77
N LEU A 119 -5.62 35.04 -38.62
CA LEU A 119 -5.54 34.12 -37.47
C LEU A 119 -4.28 33.25 -37.55
N ARG A 120 -3.12 33.85 -37.24
CA ARG A 120 -1.82 33.16 -37.19
C ARG A 120 -1.10 33.34 -35.86
N GLY A 121 -0.31 32.34 -35.47
CA GLY A 121 0.52 32.37 -34.26
C GLY A 121 -0.23 32.78 -32.99
N GLY A 122 0.20 33.87 -32.34
CA GLY A 122 -0.42 34.35 -31.11
C GLY A 122 -1.88 34.83 -31.28
N ARG A 123 -2.27 35.32 -32.46
CA ARG A 123 -3.66 35.72 -32.74
C ARG A 123 -4.56 34.49 -32.90
N LEU A 124 -4.07 33.44 -33.56
CA LEU A 124 -4.76 32.14 -33.61
C LEU A 124 -4.97 31.56 -32.21
N TRP A 125 -3.92 31.61 -31.38
CA TRP A 125 -3.97 31.15 -30.00
C TRP A 125 -5.06 31.87 -29.20
N ARG A 126 -5.04 33.21 -29.18
CA ARG A 126 -5.99 34.02 -28.39
C ARG A 126 -7.39 34.07 -28.99
N GLY A 127 -7.51 34.07 -30.32
CA GLY A 127 -8.75 34.29 -31.04
C GLY A 127 -9.58 33.03 -31.32
N LEU A 128 -8.94 31.85 -31.41
CA LEU A 128 -9.64 30.60 -31.76
C LEU A 128 -9.32 29.45 -30.81
N LEU A 129 -8.03 29.10 -30.64
CA LEU A 129 -7.66 27.88 -29.93
C LEU A 129 -8.00 27.94 -28.44
N LEU A 130 -7.67 29.03 -27.75
CA LEU A 130 -7.95 29.19 -26.33
C LEU A 130 -9.47 29.30 -26.05
N PRO A 131 -10.27 30.12 -26.76
CA PRO A 131 -11.72 30.12 -26.61
C PRO A 131 -12.36 28.75 -26.86
N ALA A 132 -11.94 28.03 -27.91
CA ALA A 132 -12.47 26.71 -28.22
C ALA A 132 -12.11 25.65 -27.17
N ALA A 133 -10.92 25.77 -26.57
CA ALA A 133 -10.47 24.88 -25.50
C ALA A 133 -10.98 25.27 -24.11
N ALA A 134 -11.51 26.48 -23.90
CA ALA A 134 -11.84 26.99 -22.57
C ALA A 134 -12.75 26.05 -21.74
N PRO A 135 -13.81 25.43 -22.29
CA PRO A 135 -14.61 24.46 -21.54
C PRO A 135 -13.80 23.22 -21.13
N ALA A 136 -12.98 22.69 -22.05
CA ALA A 136 -12.15 21.52 -21.81
C ALA A 136 -11.01 21.79 -20.82
N LEU A 137 -10.38 22.96 -20.90
CA LEU A 137 -9.36 23.40 -19.96
C LEU A 137 -9.93 23.62 -18.57
N THR A 138 -11.15 24.16 -18.47
CA THR A 138 -11.82 24.31 -17.17
C THR A 138 -12.15 22.94 -16.58
N GLN A 139 -12.67 22.00 -17.39
CA GLN A 139 -12.90 20.62 -16.95
C GLN A 139 -11.60 19.93 -16.51
N ALA A 140 -10.53 20.06 -17.29
CA ALA A 140 -9.23 19.51 -16.97
C ALA A 140 -8.64 20.12 -15.69
N ALA A 141 -8.75 21.44 -15.53
CA ALA A 141 -8.28 22.15 -14.35
C ALA A 141 -8.94 21.59 -13.09
N VAL A 142 -10.26 21.46 -13.13
CA VAL A 142 -10.98 21.03 -11.94
C VAL A 142 -10.79 19.54 -11.64
N LEU A 143 -10.76 18.68 -12.67
CA LEU A 143 -10.45 17.26 -12.47
C LEU A 143 -9.05 17.06 -11.87
N THR A 144 -8.04 17.74 -12.43
CA THR A 144 -6.66 17.67 -11.90
C THR A 144 -6.58 18.22 -10.48
N PHE A 145 -7.26 19.33 -10.19
CA PHE A 145 -7.29 19.90 -8.84
C PHE A 145 -7.86 18.92 -7.82
N VAL A 146 -8.98 18.27 -8.13
CA VAL A 146 -9.60 17.31 -7.22
C VAL A 146 -8.79 16.03 -7.10
N LEU A 147 -8.24 15.50 -8.19
CA LEU A 147 -7.36 14.33 -8.13
C LEU A 147 -6.11 14.61 -7.28
N ALA A 148 -5.52 15.79 -7.40
CA ALA A 148 -4.41 16.23 -6.56
C ALA A 148 -4.84 16.42 -5.10
N LEU A 149 -5.98 17.07 -4.85
CA LEU A 149 -6.52 17.30 -3.50
C LEU A 149 -6.81 15.98 -2.77
N ASN A 150 -7.28 14.97 -3.52
CA ASN A 150 -7.62 13.65 -2.99
C ASN A 150 -6.41 12.73 -2.83
N ASN A 151 -5.30 13.02 -3.48
CA ASN A 151 -4.11 12.20 -3.39
C ASN A 151 -3.46 12.40 -2.02
N PHE A 152 -3.13 11.31 -1.33
CA PHE A 152 -2.29 11.39 -0.14
C PHE A 152 -0.97 10.63 -0.31
N ALA A 153 -0.88 9.66 -1.22
CA ALA A 153 0.29 8.79 -1.32
C ALA A 153 1.57 9.57 -1.65
N VAL A 154 1.54 10.42 -2.70
CA VAL A 154 2.73 11.19 -3.11
C VAL A 154 3.10 12.25 -2.06
N PRO A 155 2.16 13.09 -1.54
CA PRO A 155 2.48 14.00 -0.44
C PRO A 155 3.03 13.29 0.80
N ALA A 156 2.48 12.13 1.18
CA ALA A 156 2.92 11.40 2.36
C ALA A 156 4.34 10.81 2.21
N ILE A 157 4.68 10.29 1.02
CA ILE A 157 6.05 9.83 0.71
C ILE A 157 7.03 11.01 0.74
N LEU A 158 6.63 12.16 0.17
CA LEU A 158 7.44 13.38 0.14
C LEU A 158 7.33 14.25 1.40
N GLN A 159 6.69 13.73 2.46
CA GLN A 159 6.57 14.39 3.77
C GLN A 159 5.87 15.77 3.74
N VAL A 160 5.04 16.03 2.72
CA VAL A 160 4.24 17.25 2.60
C VAL A 160 2.89 17.06 3.30
N ARG A 161 2.63 17.90 4.30
CA ARG A 161 1.38 17.85 5.08
C ARG A 161 0.22 18.44 4.29
N VAL A 162 -0.72 17.58 3.89
CA VAL A 162 -1.99 17.89 3.22
C VAL A 162 -3.16 17.29 4.00
N PHE A 163 -4.40 17.76 3.75
CA PHE A 163 -5.59 17.30 4.49
C PHE A 163 -5.81 15.80 4.44
N THR A 164 -5.68 15.18 3.27
CA THR A 164 -5.92 13.75 3.09
C THR A 164 -4.94 12.91 3.90
N ALA A 165 -3.68 13.33 3.98
CA ALA A 165 -2.67 12.71 4.83
C ALA A 165 -2.99 12.91 6.33
N GLU A 166 -3.45 14.09 6.73
CA GLU A 166 -3.83 14.37 8.12
C GLU A 166 -5.10 13.59 8.54
N ILE A 167 -6.12 13.51 7.68
CA ILE A 167 -7.34 12.70 7.89
C ILE A 167 -6.95 11.25 8.09
N TRP A 168 -6.10 10.71 7.21
CA TRP A 168 -5.57 9.36 7.35
C TRP A 168 -4.75 9.18 8.63
N LEU A 169 -3.92 10.15 9.02
CA LEU A 169 -3.09 10.06 10.23
C LEU A 169 -3.95 10.06 11.50
N ARG A 170 -4.88 11.02 11.64
CA ARG A 170 -5.86 11.07 12.75
C ARG A 170 -6.70 9.80 12.78
N PHE A 171 -7.20 9.46 11.59
CA PHE A 171 -7.67 8.18 11.10
C PHE A 171 -7.10 6.94 11.81
N SER A 172 -5.94 6.57 11.29
CA SER A 172 -5.21 5.34 11.53
C SER A 172 -4.53 5.31 12.89
N THR A 173 -4.13 6.46 13.43
CA THR A 173 -3.45 6.54 14.73
C THR A 173 -4.46 6.53 15.86
N ASN A 174 -5.47 7.39 15.73
CA ASN A 174 -6.38 7.72 16.80
C ASN A 174 -7.84 7.32 16.50
N PHE A 175 -8.19 6.61 15.42
CA PHE A 175 -9.59 6.18 15.18
C PHE A 175 -10.65 7.29 15.43
N ASP A 176 -10.24 8.54 15.22
CA ASP A 176 -10.93 9.73 15.69
C ASP A 176 -11.94 10.12 14.62
N TYR A 177 -13.10 9.47 14.65
CA TYR A 177 -14.16 9.74 13.69
C TYR A 177 -14.58 11.21 13.69
N PRO A 178 -14.90 11.84 14.85
CA PRO A 178 -15.30 13.24 14.87
C PRO A 178 -14.22 14.18 14.33
N GLY A 179 -12.96 14.03 14.76
CA GLY A 179 -11.89 14.90 14.31
C GLY A 179 -11.49 14.67 12.85
N ALA A 180 -11.55 13.43 12.37
CA ALA A 180 -11.34 13.13 10.96
C ALA A 180 -12.48 13.66 10.07
N LEU A 181 -13.74 13.54 10.50
CA LEU A 181 -14.89 14.13 9.79
C LEU A 181 -14.81 15.66 9.76
N ALA A 182 -14.48 16.29 10.88
CA ALA A 182 -14.27 17.74 10.95
C ALA A 182 -13.15 18.18 9.99
N ALA A 183 -12.02 17.45 9.95
CA ALA A 183 -10.93 17.69 9.01
C ALA A 183 -11.32 17.51 7.53
N SER A 184 -12.42 16.79 7.27
CA SER A 184 -12.87 16.43 5.92
C SER A 184 -13.81 17.44 5.29
N VAL A 185 -14.45 18.32 6.08
CA VAL A 185 -15.45 19.28 5.58
C VAL A 185 -14.95 20.11 4.38
N PRO A 186 -13.73 20.70 4.39
CA PRO A 186 -13.25 21.47 3.24
C PRO A 186 -13.02 20.61 1.99
N VAL A 187 -12.59 19.36 2.20
CA VAL A 187 -12.29 18.41 1.12
C VAL A 187 -13.57 17.78 0.55
N LEU A 188 -14.66 17.72 1.32
CA LEU A 188 -15.98 17.26 0.89
C LEU A 188 -16.76 18.35 0.13
N ALA A 189 -16.57 19.62 0.48
CA ALA A 189 -17.26 20.73 -0.18
C ALA A 189 -16.85 20.88 -1.66
N ALA A 190 -15.55 20.75 -1.97
CA ALA A 190 -15.05 20.92 -3.33
C ALA A 190 -15.65 19.92 -4.36
N PRO A 191 -15.71 18.60 -4.09
CA PRO A 191 -16.40 17.62 -4.93
C PRO A 191 -17.89 17.92 -5.15
N VAL A 192 -18.61 18.37 -4.12
CA VAL A 192 -20.05 18.67 -4.22
C VAL A 192 -20.27 19.90 -5.11
N LEU A 193 -19.55 20.99 -4.86
CA LEU A 193 -19.61 22.21 -5.67
C LEU A 193 -19.23 21.91 -7.13
N LEU A 194 -18.22 21.06 -7.33
CA LEU A 194 -17.83 20.59 -8.64
C LEU A 194 -18.94 19.81 -9.35
N LEU A 195 -19.60 18.89 -8.66
CA LEU A 195 -20.69 18.12 -9.25
C LEU A 195 -21.85 19.01 -9.68
N LEU A 196 -22.20 19.99 -8.86
CA LEU A 196 -23.19 21.00 -9.22
C LEU A 196 -22.75 21.78 -10.46
N TRP A 197 -21.46 22.13 -10.57
CA TRP A 197 -20.90 22.83 -11.72
C TRP A 197 -20.82 21.97 -13.01
N LEU A 198 -20.47 20.69 -12.90
CA LEU A 198 -20.40 19.74 -14.03
C LEU A 198 -21.77 19.28 -14.50
N SER A 199 -22.75 19.15 -13.60
CA SER A 199 -24.11 18.67 -13.94
C SER A 199 -24.82 19.54 -14.99
N ARG A 200 -24.33 20.75 -15.23
CA ARG A 200 -24.88 21.72 -16.17
C ARG A 200 -24.06 21.86 -17.47
N ARG A 201 -23.07 20.99 -17.73
CA ARG A 201 -22.14 21.14 -18.87
C ARG A 201 -21.80 19.81 -19.55
N ASP A 202 -21.71 19.82 -20.87
CA ASP A 202 -21.28 18.66 -21.65
C ASP A 202 -19.78 18.40 -21.49
N ALA A 203 -19.40 17.13 -21.34
CA ALA A 203 -17.99 16.71 -21.25
C ALA A 203 -17.29 16.85 -22.62
N ALA A 204 -16.15 17.54 -22.66
CA ALA A 204 -15.38 17.76 -23.88
C ALA A 204 -14.49 16.55 -24.25
N TRP A 205 -15.03 15.33 -24.19
CA TRP A 205 -14.25 14.12 -24.50
C TRP A 205 -13.83 14.09 -25.99
N PRO A 206 -12.60 13.62 -26.32
CA PRO A 206 -12.15 13.46 -27.69
C PRO A 206 -13.03 12.51 -28.50
N ARG A 207 -13.36 12.90 -29.73
CA ARG A 207 -14.05 12.05 -30.72
C ARG A 207 -13.01 11.49 -31.69
N TRP A 208 -13.15 10.23 -32.06
CA TRP A 208 -12.18 9.54 -32.93
C TRP A 208 -12.26 9.97 -34.40
N GLN A 209 -13.31 10.71 -34.79
CA GLN A 209 -13.42 11.37 -36.10
C GLN A 209 -12.90 12.80 -35.97
N ALA A 210 -11.64 13.02 -36.36
CA ALA A 210 -11.03 14.35 -36.35
C ALA A 210 -11.50 15.16 -37.57
N GLN A 211 -12.03 16.36 -37.35
CA GLN A 211 -12.42 17.28 -38.42
C GLN A 211 -11.25 18.17 -38.84
N LEU A 212 -10.33 18.51 -37.93
CA LEU A 212 -9.19 19.39 -38.21
C LEU A 212 -7.94 18.65 -38.76
N PRO A 213 -7.49 18.95 -40.00
CA PRO A 213 -6.25 18.39 -40.52
C PRO A 213 -5.00 18.97 -39.82
N ALA A 214 -4.06 18.09 -39.49
CA ALA A 214 -2.81 18.46 -38.80
C ALA A 214 -1.94 19.48 -39.57
N ALA A 215 -1.99 19.44 -40.91
CA ALA A 215 -1.26 20.37 -41.76
C ALA A 215 -1.79 21.81 -41.66
N VAL A 216 -3.12 21.97 -41.58
CA VAL A 216 -3.79 23.28 -41.46
C VAL A 216 -3.40 23.95 -40.15
N LEU A 217 -3.44 23.20 -39.04
CA LEU A 217 -3.03 23.73 -37.73
C LEU A 217 -1.56 24.13 -37.71
N ARG A 218 -0.65 23.29 -38.21
CA ARG A 218 0.80 23.60 -38.24
C ARG A 218 1.10 24.85 -39.07
N ARG A 219 0.48 24.98 -40.25
CA ARG A 219 0.67 26.15 -41.12
C ARG A 219 0.16 27.42 -40.46
N SER A 220 -0.99 27.36 -39.78
CA SER A 220 -1.62 28.53 -39.15
C SER A 220 -0.93 28.94 -37.86
N LEU A 221 -0.44 27.98 -37.06
CA LEU A 221 0.30 28.25 -35.82
C LEU A 221 1.71 28.81 -36.09
N GLY A 222 2.34 28.36 -37.17
CA GLY A 222 3.70 28.75 -37.56
C GLY A 222 4.80 27.95 -36.84
N PRO A 223 6.02 27.92 -37.41
CA PRO A 223 7.09 27.03 -36.96
C PRO A 223 7.59 27.36 -35.54
N ALA A 224 7.72 28.64 -35.18
CA ALA A 224 8.22 29.04 -33.86
C ALA A 224 7.33 28.53 -32.71
N TRP A 225 6.03 28.79 -32.77
CA TRP A 225 5.06 28.34 -31.75
C TRP A 225 4.97 26.82 -31.69
N PHE A 226 4.98 26.15 -32.84
CA PHE A 226 4.94 24.69 -32.89
C PHE A 226 6.21 24.06 -32.30
N SER A 227 7.39 24.61 -32.57
CA SER A 227 8.66 24.14 -32.00
C SER A 227 8.72 24.31 -30.49
N VAL A 228 8.25 25.45 -29.94
CA VAL A 228 8.19 25.67 -28.48
C VAL A 228 7.23 24.68 -27.82
N ALA A 229 6.02 24.50 -28.37
CA ALA A 229 5.06 23.53 -27.86
C ALA A 229 5.61 22.09 -27.92
N THR A 230 6.32 21.75 -28.99
CA THR A 230 6.98 20.45 -29.15
C THR A 230 8.08 20.25 -28.10
N ALA A 231 8.95 21.24 -27.90
CA ALA A 231 10.02 21.17 -26.91
C ALA A 231 9.47 20.98 -25.49
N LEU A 232 8.43 21.74 -25.11
CA LEU A 232 7.77 21.62 -23.82
C LEU A 232 7.08 20.25 -23.65
N ALA A 233 6.36 19.78 -24.67
CA ALA A 233 5.71 18.47 -24.63
C ALA A 233 6.71 17.31 -24.50
N LEU A 234 7.83 17.38 -25.24
CA LEU A 234 8.90 16.40 -25.14
C LEU A 234 9.59 16.45 -23.78
N ALA A 235 9.87 17.64 -23.25
CA ALA A 235 10.44 17.80 -21.90
C ALA A 235 9.53 17.16 -20.84
N VAL A 236 8.22 17.44 -20.89
CA VAL A 236 7.24 16.82 -19.97
C VAL A 236 7.21 15.30 -20.14
N ALA A 237 7.20 14.78 -21.36
CA ALA A 237 7.22 13.33 -21.61
C ALA A 237 8.51 12.67 -21.10
N ILE A 238 9.66 13.33 -21.28
CA ILE A 238 10.94 12.85 -20.77
C ILE A 238 10.93 12.80 -19.25
N LEU A 239 10.54 13.88 -18.59
CA LEU A 239 10.52 13.98 -17.13
C LEU A 239 9.47 13.09 -16.48
N ALA A 240 8.31 12.91 -17.12
CA ALA A 240 7.20 12.12 -16.60
C ALA A 240 7.34 10.62 -16.85
N VAL A 241 7.97 10.21 -17.96
CA VAL A 241 7.99 8.80 -18.40
C VAL A 241 9.40 8.29 -18.64
N ALA A 242 10.16 8.90 -19.54
CA ALA A 242 11.46 8.35 -19.96
C ALA A 242 12.47 8.32 -18.80
N LEU A 243 12.52 9.37 -17.99
CA LEU A 243 13.43 9.48 -16.85
C LEU A 243 13.09 8.45 -15.75
N PRO A 244 11.83 8.34 -15.26
CA PRO A 244 11.48 7.29 -14.29
C PRO A 244 11.75 5.87 -14.81
N LEU A 245 11.41 5.56 -16.07
CA LEU A 245 11.63 4.23 -16.62
C LEU A 245 13.11 3.91 -16.82
N SER A 246 13.91 4.87 -17.30
CA SER A 246 15.34 4.68 -17.47
C SER A 246 16.05 4.52 -16.12
N ARG A 247 15.67 5.30 -15.10
CA ARG A 247 16.21 5.13 -13.73
C ARG A 247 15.86 3.77 -13.15
N LEU A 248 14.59 3.35 -13.28
CA LEU A 248 14.16 2.03 -12.84
C LEU A 248 14.95 0.89 -13.52
N ALA A 249 15.15 0.98 -14.84
CA ALA A 249 15.84 -0.05 -15.61
C ALA A 249 17.37 -0.06 -15.41
N SER A 250 17.97 1.10 -15.15
CA SER A 250 19.42 1.24 -14.99
C SER A 250 19.93 0.92 -13.58
N ASP A 251 19.07 0.92 -12.56
CA ASP A 251 19.48 0.54 -11.21
C ASP A 251 19.75 -0.98 -11.12
N PRO A 252 20.99 -1.41 -10.78
CA PRO A 252 21.32 -2.83 -10.61
C PRO A 252 20.46 -3.52 -9.54
N ARG A 253 19.96 -2.78 -8.54
CA ARG A 253 19.10 -3.32 -7.49
C ARG A 253 17.77 -3.81 -8.02
N THR A 254 17.24 -3.19 -9.09
CA THR A 254 16.00 -3.63 -9.74
C THR A 254 16.07 -5.09 -10.17
N TRP A 255 17.18 -5.48 -10.77
CA TRP A 255 17.36 -6.82 -11.34
C TRP A 255 17.80 -7.83 -10.28
N THR A 256 18.76 -7.45 -9.43
CA THR A 256 19.27 -8.34 -8.36
C THR A 256 18.22 -8.66 -7.31
N GLN A 257 17.29 -7.73 -7.04
CA GLN A 257 16.22 -7.93 -6.06
C GLN A 257 14.92 -8.46 -6.68
N LEU A 258 14.84 -8.69 -7.99
CA LEU A 258 13.59 -9.10 -8.65
C LEU A 258 13.06 -10.45 -8.13
N ALA A 259 13.91 -11.47 -8.10
CA ALA A 259 13.52 -12.79 -7.59
C ALA A 259 13.18 -12.77 -6.08
N PRO A 260 14.02 -12.18 -5.20
CA PRO A 260 13.66 -12.00 -3.79
C PRO A 260 12.35 -11.23 -3.57
N ALA A 261 12.13 -10.16 -4.35
CA ALA A 261 10.92 -9.35 -4.26
C ALA A 261 9.67 -10.13 -4.69
N LEU A 262 9.76 -10.94 -5.75
CA LEU A 262 8.67 -11.82 -6.19
C LEU A 262 8.37 -12.92 -5.17
N ALA A 263 9.40 -13.52 -4.56
CA ALA A 263 9.22 -14.52 -3.52
C ALA A 263 8.56 -13.92 -2.27
N ALA A 264 9.00 -12.73 -1.85
CA ALA A 264 8.47 -12.06 -0.67
C ALA A 264 7.07 -11.43 -0.91
N GLY A 265 6.78 -11.04 -2.15
CA GLY A 265 5.58 -10.29 -2.55
C GLY A 265 4.56 -11.06 -3.38
N GLY A 266 4.76 -12.36 -3.65
CA GLY A 266 3.94 -13.13 -4.60
C GLY A 266 2.44 -13.08 -4.32
N ASN A 267 2.04 -13.17 -3.05
CA ASN A 267 0.63 -13.03 -2.66
C ASN A 267 0.09 -11.63 -2.96
N ALA A 268 0.87 -10.58 -2.73
CA ALA A 268 0.47 -9.20 -3.02
C ALA A 268 0.35 -8.95 -4.53
N VAL A 269 1.21 -9.57 -5.35
CA VAL A 269 1.14 -9.54 -6.82
C VAL A 269 -0.17 -10.16 -7.30
N ALA A 270 -0.46 -11.40 -6.86
CA ALA A 270 -1.68 -12.11 -7.24
C ALA A 270 -2.95 -11.41 -6.75
N ALA A 271 -2.95 -10.90 -5.51
CA ALA A 271 -4.06 -10.14 -4.95
C ALA A 271 -4.32 -8.85 -5.75
N SER A 272 -3.27 -8.11 -6.13
CA SER A 272 -3.44 -6.86 -6.88
C SER A 272 -4.01 -7.09 -8.27
N ALA A 273 -3.46 -8.07 -9.00
CA ALA A 273 -3.92 -8.41 -10.34
C ALA A 273 -5.38 -8.90 -10.33
N SER A 274 -5.72 -9.79 -9.39
CA SER A 274 -7.09 -10.35 -9.29
C SER A 274 -8.10 -9.30 -8.82
N LEU A 275 -7.82 -8.54 -7.77
CA LEU A 275 -8.72 -7.50 -7.26
C LEU A 275 -8.97 -6.42 -8.32
N ALA A 276 -7.93 -5.98 -9.03
CA ALA A 276 -8.07 -4.98 -10.09
C ALA A 276 -8.91 -5.51 -11.26
N ALA A 277 -8.64 -6.74 -11.74
CA ALA A 277 -9.37 -7.33 -12.86
C ALA A 277 -10.85 -7.63 -12.52
N VAL A 278 -11.11 -8.18 -11.33
CA VAL A 278 -12.48 -8.48 -10.87
C VAL A 278 -13.26 -7.18 -10.68
N THR A 279 -12.66 -6.18 -10.02
CA THR A 279 -13.32 -4.88 -9.81
C THR A 279 -13.62 -4.19 -11.14
N ALA A 280 -12.65 -4.13 -12.06
CA ALA A 280 -12.86 -3.52 -13.38
C ALA A 280 -14.01 -4.18 -14.15
N THR A 281 -14.10 -5.51 -14.07
CA THR A 281 -15.18 -6.28 -14.70
C THR A 281 -16.53 -5.97 -14.06
N LEU A 282 -16.60 -5.98 -12.73
CA LEU A 282 -17.82 -5.65 -11.98
C LEU A 282 -18.27 -4.21 -12.24
N VAL A 283 -17.36 -3.25 -12.22
CA VAL A 283 -17.65 -1.82 -12.43
C VAL A 283 -18.21 -1.57 -13.83
N VAL A 284 -17.64 -2.19 -14.87
CA VAL A 284 -18.17 -2.06 -16.23
C VAL A 284 -19.53 -2.74 -16.37
N ALA A 285 -19.71 -3.94 -15.80
CA ALA A 285 -20.97 -4.67 -15.84
C ALA A 285 -22.09 -3.93 -15.10
N VAL A 286 -21.84 -3.49 -13.86
CA VAL A 286 -22.78 -2.69 -13.05
C VAL A 286 -23.01 -1.33 -13.70
N GLY A 287 -21.98 -0.70 -14.26
CA GLY A 287 -22.10 0.55 -15.01
C GLY A 287 -23.04 0.41 -16.22
N ALA A 288 -22.93 -0.68 -16.97
CA ALA A 288 -23.83 -0.99 -18.09
C ALA A 288 -25.26 -1.31 -17.63
N ALA A 289 -25.41 -2.09 -16.55
CA ALA A 289 -26.71 -2.44 -15.99
C ALA A 289 -27.45 -1.22 -15.42
N THR A 290 -26.73 -0.29 -14.80
CA THR A 290 -27.32 0.86 -14.09
C THR A 290 -27.42 2.12 -14.95
N ARG A 291 -26.92 2.13 -16.19
CA ARG A 291 -26.80 3.33 -17.05
C ARG A 291 -28.08 4.15 -17.25
N HIS A 292 -29.25 3.56 -17.03
CA HIS A 292 -30.56 4.20 -17.16
C HIS A 292 -31.08 4.79 -15.83
N LEU A 293 -30.54 4.38 -14.68
CA LEU A 293 -30.94 4.88 -13.35
C LEU A 293 -30.36 6.27 -13.07
N PRO A 294 -30.97 7.14 -12.25
CA PRO A 294 -30.47 8.49 -11.95
C PRO A 294 -29.29 8.51 -10.93
N LEU A 295 -28.34 7.58 -11.05
CA LEU A 295 -27.23 7.40 -10.10
C LEU A 295 -25.94 8.17 -10.48
N GLY A 296 -25.97 8.94 -11.58
CA GLY A 296 -24.77 9.60 -12.12
C GLY A 296 -24.08 10.55 -11.13
N GLY A 297 -24.87 11.40 -10.45
CA GLY A 297 -24.33 12.34 -9.46
C GLY A 297 -23.67 11.64 -8.26
N VAL A 298 -24.32 10.60 -7.74
CA VAL A 298 -23.79 9.81 -6.60
C VAL A 298 -22.52 9.07 -6.98
N ALA A 299 -22.49 8.42 -8.15
CA ALA A 299 -21.30 7.69 -8.60
C ALA A 299 -20.09 8.63 -8.76
N TRP A 300 -20.29 9.81 -9.34
CA TRP A 300 -19.24 10.81 -9.44
C TRP A 300 -18.84 11.39 -8.09
N LEU A 301 -19.77 11.54 -7.13
CA LEU A 301 -19.43 11.98 -5.77
C LEU A 301 -18.47 11.00 -5.10
N LEU A 302 -18.76 9.70 -5.19
CA LEU A 302 -17.91 8.66 -4.60
C LEU A 302 -16.51 8.60 -5.26
N PHE A 303 -16.42 8.91 -6.56
CA PHE A 303 -15.14 9.03 -7.26
C PHE A 303 -14.34 10.26 -6.82
N LEU A 304 -15.02 11.40 -6.61
CA LEU A 304 -14.41 12.68 -6.29
C LEU A 304 -14.13 12.88 -4.79
N VAL A 305 -14.59 12.00 -3.91
CA VAL A 305 -14.27 12.04 -2.48
C VAL A 305 -12.97 11.26 -2.21
N PRO A 306 -12.12 11.72 -1.26
CA PRO A 306 -10.93 10.98 -0.85
C PRO A 306 -11.22 9.52 -0.47
N GLY A 307 -10.39 8.59 -0.96
CA GLY A 307 -10.58 7.14 -0.73
C GLY A 307 -10.55 6.77 0.76
N VAL A 308 -9.75 7.50 1.54
CA VAL A 308 -9.66 7.36 3.00
C VAL A 308 -11.02 7.57 3.66
N LEU A 309 -11.84 8.51 3.17
CA LEU A 309 -13.16 8.78 3.74
C LEU A 309 -14.16 7.70 3.42
N LEU A 310 -14.12 7.18 2.19
CA LEU A 310 -14.89 6.01 1.82
C LEU A 310 -14.50 4.81 2.70
N GLY A 311 -13.21 4.60 2.92
CA GLY A 311 -12.70 3.57 3.82
C GLY A 311 -13.22 3.73 5.25
N MET A 312 -13.15 4.93 5.82
CA MET A 312 -13.69 5.22 7.16
C MET A 312 -15.18 4.93 7.26
N ALA A 313 -15.97 5.36 6.27
CA ALA A 313 -17.42 5.13 6.23
C ALA A 313 -17.75 3.63 6.18
N LEU A 314 -17.02 2.87 5.36
CA LEU A 314 -17.19 1.43 5.26
C LEU A 314 -16.77 0.70 6.54
N ILE A 315 -15.71 1.16 7.24
CA ILE A 315 -15.37 0.61 8.55
C ILE A 315 -16.51 0.84 9.54
N TRP A 316 -17.03 2.06 9.60
CA TRP A 316 -18.11 2.40 10.52
C TRP A 316 -19.40 1.57 10.27
N LEU A 317 -19.70 1.34 8.99
CA LEU A 317 -20.88 0.60 8.56
C LEU A 317 -20.73 -0.93 8.70
N LEU A 318 -19.58 -1.47 8.29
CA LEU A 318 -19.41 -2.91 8.05
C LEU A 318 -18.61 -3.64 9.14
N ASN A 319 -17.84 -2.92 9.98
CA ASN A 319 -17.10 -3.55 11.09
C ASN A 319 -18.04 -3.84 12.27
N ARG A 320 -19.00 -4.76 12.07
CA ARG A 320 -20.02 -5.18 13.03
C ARG A 320 -20.06 -6.72 13.10
N PRO A 321 -20.41 -7.33 14.25
CA PRO A 321 -20.48 -8.79 14.39
C PRO A 321 -21.22 -9.54 13.26
N PRO A 322 -22.42 -9.13 12.80
CA PRO A 322 -23.14 -9.86 11.75
C PRO A 322 -22.47 -9.77 10.37
N LEU A 323 -21.66 -8.73 10.12
CA LEU A 323 -20.98 -8.50 8.84
C LEU A 323 -19.50 -8.88 8.90
N ALA A 324 -19.03 -9.47 10.01
CA ALA A 324 -17.62 -9.72 10.26
C ALA A 324 -16.97 -10.66 9.23
N ALA A 325 -17.73 -11.61 8.65
CA ALA A 325 -17.21 -12.48 7.59
C ALA A 325 -16.96 -11.71 6.29
N PHE A 326 -17.92 -10.86 5.88
CA PHE A 326 -17.81 -10.02 4.69
C PHE A 326 -16.69 -8.99 4.85
N TYR A 327 -16.63 -8.33 6.01
CA TYR A 327 -15.63 -7.32 6.34
C TYR A 327 -14.20 -7.89 6.44
N ARG A 328 -14.05 -9.17 6.82
CA ARG A 328 -12.74 -9.85 6.87
C ARG A 328 -12.33 -10.52 5.54
N GLY A 329 -13.19 -10.50 4.52
CA GLY A 329 -12.89 -11.03 3.18
C GLY A 329 -12.68 -9.93 2.14
N ALA A 330 -12.40 -10.29 0.88
CA ALA A 330 -12.26 -9.25 -0.16
C ALA A 330 -13.58 -8.59 -0.57
N GLY A 331 -14.73 -9.04 -0.04
CA GLY A 331 -16.02 -8.39 -0.29
C GLY A 331 -15.99 -6.90 0.03
N VAL A 332 -15.39 -6.50 1.16
CA VAL A 332 -15.24 -5.09 1.53
C VAL A 332 -14.33 -4.32 0.55
N VAL A 333 -13.28 -4.96 0.04
CA VAL A 333 -12.33 -4.37 -0.90
C VAL A 333 -12.97 -4.15 -2.27
N LEU A 334 -13.64 -5.18 -2.80
CA LEU A 334 -14.36 -5.12 -4.07
C LEU A 334 -15.49 -4.10 -4.01
N LEU A 335 -16.21 -4.02 -2.88
CA LEU A 335 -17.26 -3.01 -2.66
C LEU A 335 -16.66 -1.60 -2.66
N ALA A 336 -15.58 -1.37 -1.94
CA ALA A 336 -14.98 -0.05 -1.84
C ALA A 336 -14.44 0.46 -3.18
N LEU A 337 -13.64 -0.35 -3.88
CA LEU A 337 -13.12 0.00 -5.20
C LEU A 337 -14.25 0.09 -6.23
N GLY A 338 -15.24 -0.80 -6.15
CA GLY A 338 -16.42 -0.79 -7.00
C GLY A 338 -17.23 0.50 -6.87
N LEU A 339 -17.54 0.92 -5.65
CA LEU A 339 -18.23 2.18 -5.35
C LEU A 339 -17.42 3.40 -5.83
N ARG A 340 -16.12 3.41 -5.56
CA ARG A 340 -15.22 4.50 -5.94
C ARG A 340 -15.14 4.71 -7.45
N TYR A 341 -15.06 3.62 -8.23
CA TYR A 341 -14.83 3.71 -9.68
C TYR A 341 -16.09 3.51 -10.54
N LEU A 342 -17.27 3.34 -9.91
CA LEU A 342 -18.53 3.15 -10.62
C LEU A 342 -18.83 4.24 -11.66
N ALA A 343 -18.44 5.49 -11.38
CA ALA A 343 -18.61 6.61 -12.32
C ALA A 343 -17.97 6.32 -13.69
N LEU A 344 -16.75 5.79 -13.68
CA LEU A 344 -15.98 5.52 -14.90
C LEU A 344 -16.57 4.35 -15.70
N GLY A 345 -17.03 3.30 -15.01
CA GLY A 345 -17.73 2.17 -15.64
C GLY A 345 -19.04 2.60 -16.29
N ARG A 346 -19.82 3.43 -15.60
CA ARG A 346 -21.08 3.98 -16.11
C ARG A 346 -20.87 4.90 -17.32
N GLN A 347 -19.89 5.80 -17.25
CA GLN A 347 -19.55 6.68 -18.37
C GLN A 347 -19.05 5.88 -19.58
N GLY A 348 -18.21 4.87 -19.36
CA GLY A 348 -17.79 3.93 -20.41
C GLY A 348 -18.97 3.23 -21.07
N ALA A 349 -19.97 2.80 -20.29
CA ALA A 349 -21.16 2.16 -20.82
C ALA A 349 -22.10 3.12 -21.58
N LEU A 350 -22.15 4.40 -21.19
CA LEU A 350 -22.89 5.43 -21.92
C LEU A 350 -22.22 5.74 -23.26
N LEU A 351 -20.89 5.91 -23.26
CA LEU A 351 -20.10 6.11 -24.48
C LEU A 351 -20.24 4.90 -25.43
N ALA A 352 -20.20 3.69 -24.89
CA ALA A 352 -20.40 2.47 -25.66
C ALA A 352 -21.82 2.35 -26.25
N ALA A 353 -22.83 2.93 -25.59
CA ALA A 353 -24.18 2.99 -26.12
C ALA A 353 -24.31 4.05 -27.24
N GLN A 354 -23.60 5.17 -27.10
CA GLN A 354 -23.58 6.26 -28.08
C GLN A 354 -22.75 5.93 -29.33
N SER A 355 -21.79 5.00 -29.23
CA SER A 355 -20.96 4.57 -30.35
C SER A 355 -21.65 3.57 -31.30
N VAL A 356 -22.85 3.10 -30.96
CA VAL A 356 -23.62 2.19 -31.82
C VAL A 356 -24.32 3.00 -32.90
N ASP A 357 -23.94 2.73 -34.15
CA ASP A 357 -24.61 3.21 -35.35
C ASP A 357 -26.05 2.70 -35.39
N ARG A 358 -27.00 3.65 -35.41
CA ARG A 358 -28.44 3.36 -35.40
C ARG A 358 -28.89 2.77 -36.73
N ASP A 359 -28.35 3.24 -37.85
CA ASP A 359 -28.73 2.78 -39.18
C ASP A 359 -28.27 1.34 -39.40
N LEU A 360 -27.05 1.01 -38.95
CA LEU A 360 -26.56 -0.37 -38.97
C LEU A 360 -27.38 -1.28 -38.04
N ALA A 361 -27.79 -0.78 -36.88
CA ALA A 361 -28.64 -1.52 -35.95
C ALA A 361 -30.04 -1.79 -36.51
N ASP A 362 -30.66 -0.80 -37.15
CA ASP A 362 -32.00 -0.94 -37.72
C ASP A 362 -31.97 -1.81 -38.98
N ALA A 363 -30.96 -1.65 -39.85
CA ALA A 363 -30.75 -2.53 -40.99
C ALA A 363 -30.59 -4.00 -40.55
N ALA A 364 -29.76 -4.28 -39.55
CA ALA A 364 -29.57 -5.64 -39.07
C ALA A 364 -30.85 -6.27 -38.48
N ARG A 365 -31.71 -5.46 -37.84
CA ARG A 365 -33.03 -5.93 -37.35
C ARG A 365 -33.97 -6.25 -38.51
N LEU A 366 -33.97 -5.44 -39.57
CA LEU A 366 -34.73 -5.69 -40.80
C LEU A 366 -34.29 -7.00 -41.48
N TYR A 367 -32.99 -7.30 -41.49
CA TYR A 367 -32.44 -8.57 -41.99
C TYR A 367 -32.55 -9.74 -40.99
N GLY A 368 -33.36 -9.63 -39.93
CA GLY A 368 -33.68 -10.73 -39.02
C GLY A 368 -32.65 -11.03 -37.94
N ALA A 369 -31.62 -10.20 -37.74
CA ALA A 369 -30.68 -10.41 -36.63
C ALA A 369 -31.37 -10.10 -35.29
N ARG A 370 -31.53 -11.11 -34.44
CA ARG A 370 -32.09 -10.99 -33.08
C ARG A 370 -31.19 -11.64 -32.02
N GLY A 371 -31.42 -11.29 -30.76
CA GLY A 371 -30.76 -11.89 -29.60
C GLY A 371 -29.23 -11.88 -29.68
N TRP A 372 -28.62 -13.06 -29.50
CA TRP A 372 -27.17 -13.24 -29.50
C TRP A 372 -26.50 -12.87 -30.83
N ARG A 373 -27.16 -13.14 -31.97
CA ARG A 373 -26.61 -12.83 -33.30
C ARG A 373 -26.51 -11.32 -33.52
N PHE A 374 -27.54 -10.58 -33.10
CA PHE A 374 -27.54 -9.12 -33.12
C PHE A 374 -26.47 -8.53 -32.20
N PHE A 375 -26.38 -9.04 -30.96
CA PHE A 375 -25.34 -8.61 -30.02
C PHE A 375 -23.94 -8.84 -30.57
N ARG A 376 -23.63 -10.05 -31.06
CA ARG A 376 -22.28 -10.44 -31.48
C ARG A 376 -21.82 -9.72 -32.75
N LEU A 377 -22.71 -9.51 -33.72
CA LEU A 377 -22.34 -8.98 -35.04
C LEU A 377 -22.49 -7.47 -35.16
N VAL A 378 -23.40 -6.86 -34.38
CA VAL A 378 -23.74 -5.44 -34.53
C VAL A 378 -23.31 -4.65 -33.32
N LEU A 379 -23.80 -5.00 -32.13
CA LEU A 379 -23.56 -4.20 -30.92
C LEU A 379 -22.13 -4.34 -30.43
N TRP A 380 -21.64 -5.56 -30.24
CA TRP A 380 -20.37 -5.84 -29.60
C TRP A 380 -19.16 -5.24 -30.35
N PRO A 381 -19.04 -5.34 -31.69
CA PRO A 381 -17.90 -4.73 -32.40
C PRO A 381 -17.81 -3.22 -32.23
N GLN A 382 -18.95 -2.54 -32.03
CA GLN A 382 -19.04 -1.09 -31.87
C GLN A 382 -18.89 -0.64 -30.41
N ALA A 383 -19.44 -1.41 -29.47
CA ALA A 383 -19.42 -1.10 -28.03
C ALA A 383 -18.12 -1.56 -27.34
N ALA A 384 -17.52 -2.67 -27.78
CA ALA A 384 -16.40 -3.31 -27.10
C ALA A 384 -15.17 -2.39 -26.93
N PRO A 385 -14.76 -1.54 -27.91
CA PRO A 385 -13.61 -0.66 -27.72
C PRO A 385 -13.78 0.33 -26.56
N ALA A 386 -14.98 0.93 -26.43
CA ALA A 386 -15.28 1.87 -25.35
C ALA A 386 -15.35 1.17 -23.98
N LEU A 387 -15.98 -0.01 -23.93
CA LEU A 387 -16.02 -0.82 -22.70
C LEU A 387 -14.64 -1.33 -22.30
N ALA A 388 -13.79 -1.73 -23.25
CA ALA A 388 -12.43 -2.18 -22.99
C ALA A 388 -11.54 -1.04 -22.48
N ALA A 389 -11.67 0.17 -23.05
CA ALA A 389 -10.95 1.35 -22.56
C ALA A 389 -11.39 1.72 -21.13
N SER A 390 -12.69 1.70 -20.85
CA SER A 390 -13.24 1.93 -19.50
C SER A 390 -12.75 0.87 -18.51
N TRP A 391 -12.78 -0.42 -18.91
CA TRP A 391 -12.27 -1.52 -18.11
C TRP A 391 -10.79 -1.33 -17.77
N TYR A 392 -9.95 -1.01 -18.77
CA TYR A 392 -8.52 -0.84 -18.57
C TYR A 392 -8.19 0.34 -17.66
N LEU A 393 -8.91 1.46 -17.80
CA LEU A 393 -8.76 2.60 -16.92
C LEU A 393 -9.11 2.23 -15.46
N VAL A 394 -10.23 1.55 -15.24
CA VAL A 394 -10.63 1.11 -13.89
C VAL A 394 -9.63 0.10 -13.34
N TYR A 395 -9.12 -0.82 -14.17
CA TYR A 395 -8.09 -1.79 -13.79
C TYR A 395 -6.83 -1.08 -13.28
N LEU A 396 -6.30 -0.11 -14.04
CA LEU A 396 -5.11 0.65 -13.65
C LEU A 396 -5.32 1.40 -12.33
N LEU A 397 -6.45 2.10 -12.19
CA LEU A 397 -6.76 2.84 -10.97
C LEU A 397 -6.89 1.91 -9.76
N CYS A 398 -7.51 0.74 -9.91
CA CYS A 398 -7.59 -0.25 -8.84
C CYS A 398 -6.23 -0.87 -8.50
N LEU A 399 -5.35 -1.04 -9.50
CA LEU A 399 -4.05 -1.70 -9.35
C LEU A 399 -3.13 -0.97 -8.38
N TRP A 400 -3.23 0.37 -8.32
CA TRP A 400 -2.42 1.20 -7.42
C TRP A 400 -3.20 2.07 -6.44
N ASP A 401 -4.49 1.81 -6.22
CA ASP A 401 -5.29 2.51 -5.21
C ASP A 401 -4.81 2.16 -3.80
N VAL A 402 -3.95 3.00 -3.25
CA VAL A 402 -3.56 2.92 -1.84
C VAL A 402 -4.56 3.69 -0.98
N GLU A 403 -5.14 4.74 -1.54
CA GLU A 403 -5.93 5.72 -0.80
C GLU A 403 -7.14 5.11 -0.10
N THR A 404 -7.84 4.25 -0.83
CA THR A 404 -9.03 3.54 -0.36
C THR A 404 -8.64 2.34 0.48
N LEU A 405 -7.60 1.61 0.03
CA LEU A 405 -7.26 0.30 0.57
C LEU A 405 -6.52 0.36 1.91
N VAL A 406 -5.78 1.43 2.19
CA VAL A 406 -4.94 1.56 3.40
C VAL A 406 -5.69 1.35 4.72
N LEU A 407 -7.02 1.59 4.75
CA LEU A 407 -7.84 1.46 5.96
C LEU A 407 -8.63 0.14 6.04
N ILE A 408 -9.05 -0.38 4.89
CA ILE A 408 -10.08 -1.44 4.77
C ILE A 408 -9.53 -2.79 4.31
N LEU A 409 -8.25 -2.87 3.93
CA LEU A 409 -7.63 -4.13 3.59
C LEU A 409 -7.79 -5.12 4.77
N PRO A 410 -8.38 -6.30 4.54
CA PRO A 410 -8.53 -7.27 5.60
C PRO A 410 -7.17 -7.71 6.14
N PRO A 411 -7.09 -8.11 7.42
CA PRO A 411 -5.88 -8.64 8.04
C PRO A 411 -5.21 -9.73 7.18
N GLY A 412 -3.89 -9.66 7.00
CA GLY A 412 -3.12 -10.62 6.19
C GLY A 412 -3.23 -10.45 4.67
N TRP A 413 -4.05 -9.51 4.19
CA TRP A 413 -4.07 -9.10 2.79
C TRP A 413 -3.12 -7.93 2.58
N GLU A 414 -2.47 -7.94 1.43
CA GLU A 414 -1.63 -6.83 0.99
C GLU A 414 -1.80 -6.67 -0.52
N THR A 415 -1.85 -5.44 -1.00
CA THR A 415 -1.68 -5.14 -2.43
C THR A 415 -0.25 -4.69 -2.67
N LEU A 416 0.25 -4.95 -3.87
CA LEU A 416 1.59 -4.59 -4.30
C LEU A 416 1.82 -3.09 -4.15
N ALA A 417 0.81 -2.27 -4.47
CA ALA A 417 0.83 -0.83 -4.28
C ALA A 417 0.96 -0.42 -2.80
N LEU A 418 0.19 -1.04 -1.89
CA LEU A 418 0.31 -0.75 -0.46
C LEU A 418 1.65 -1.21 0.10
N ARG A 419 2.18 -2.35 -0.38
CA ARG A 419 3.51 -2.82 -0.03
C ARG A 419 4.59 -1.82 -0.42
N VAL A 420 4.58 -1.40 -1.68
CA VAL A 420 5.53 -0.39 -2.20
C VAL A 420 5.41 0.92 -1.43
N PHE A 421 4.18 1.38 -1.17
CA PHE A 421 3.92 2.56 -0.35
C PHE A 421 4.51 2.43 1.07
N ASN A 422 4.26 1.32 1.76
CA ASN A 422 4.79 1.08 3.10
C ASN A 422 6.32 1.05 3.11
N LEU A 423 6.93 0.41 2.12
CA LEU A 423 8.38 0.38 2.00
C LEU A 423 8.95 1.80 1.79
N LEU A 424 8.42 2.55 0.82
CA LEU A 424 8.82 3.94 0.57
C LEU A 424 8.61 4.85 1.77
N HIS A 425 7.52 4.68 2.51
CA HIS A 425 7.18 5.54 3.64
C HIS A 425 8.05 5.24 4.88
N TYR A 426 8.49 3.98 5.08
CA TYR A 426 9.25 3.59 6.26
C TYR A 426 10.76 3.43 6.03
N GLY A 427 11.30 3.56 4.80
CA GLY A 427 12.74 3.68 4.54
C GLY A 427 13.24 3.07 3.22
N HIS A 428 14.55 3.14 2.98
CA HIS A 428 15.20 2.68 1.74
C HIS A 428 15.27 1.15 1.66
N ASN A 429 14.19 0.48 1.24
CA ASN A 429 14.20 -0.96 1.00
C ASN A 429 14.75 -1.26 -0.42
N PRO A 430 15.73 -2.16 -0.57
CA PRO A 430 16.33 -2.48 -1.88
C PRO A 430 15.33 -3.12 -2.87
N GLN A 431 14.22 -3.66 -2.40
CA GLN A 431 13.17 -4.29 -3.22
C GLN A 431 12.21 -3.29 -3.88
N VAL A 432 12.20 -2.02 -3.48
CA VAL A 432 11.23 -1.02 -4.00
C VAL A 432 11.25 -0.97 -5.53
N ASN A 433 12.45 -0.89 -6.13
CA ASN A 433 12.60 -0.82 -7.57
C ASN A 433 12.12 -2.10 -8.28
N ALA A 434 12.46 -3.27 -7.74
CA ALA A 434 11.94 -4.55 -8.24
C ALA A 434 10.41 -4.62 -8.19
N LEU A 435 9.78 -4.23 -7.07
CA LEU A 435 8.32 -4.26 -6.91
C LEU A 435 7.62 -3.23 -7.81
N CYS A 436 8.22 -2.04 -7.99
CA CYS A 436 7.79 -1.03 -8.95
C CYS A 436 7.81 -1.56 -10.39
N LEU A 437 8.84 -2.32 -10.78
CA LEU A 437 8.90 -2.98 -12.08
C LEU A 437 7.78 -4.01 -12.25
N VAL A 438 7.53 -4.84 -11.23
CA VAL A 438 6.43 -5.83 -11.26
C VAL A 438 5.07 -5.13 -11.40
N LEU A 439 4.86 -4.01 -10.68
CA LEU A 439 3.63 -3.23 -10.78
C LEU A 439 3.43 -2.64 -12.19
N LEU A 440 4.51 -2.15 -12.81
CA LEU A 440 4.49 -1.68 -14.19
C LEU A 440 4.19 -2.80 -15.19
N VAL A 441 4.77 -3.99 -15.00
CA VAL A 441 4.47 -5.17 -15.84
C VAL A 441 2.98 -5.52 -15.73
N LEU A 442 2.40 -5.53 -14.53
CA LEU A 442 0.97 -5.76 -14.33
C LEU A 442 0.10 -4.69 -15.01
N ALA A 443 0.55 -3.43 -15.03
CA ALA A 443 -0.16 -2.35 -15.70
C ALA A 443 -0.19 -2.55 -17.23
N VAL A 444 0.92 -2.95 -17.84
CA VAL A 444 1.05 -3.11 -19.31
C VAL A 444 0.55 -4.48 -19.81
N LEU A 445 0.38 -5.47 -18.92
CA LEU A 445 0.00 -6.83 -19.29
C LEU A 445 -1.33 -6.90 -20.08
N PRO A 446 -2.46 -6.27 -19.67
CA PRO A 446 -3.71 -6.37 -20.43
C PRO A 446 -3.63 -5.88 -21.89
N PRO A 447 -3.09 -4.69 -22.21
CA PRO A 447 -2.99 -4.25 -23.61
C PRO A 447 -2.00 -5.11 -24.42
N LEU A 448 -0.95 -5.65 -23.80
CA LEU A 448 -0.02 -6.57 -24.45
C LEU A 448 -0.70 -7.91 -24.82
N LEU A 449 -1.47 -8.49 -23.91
CA LEU A 449 -2.27 -9.70 -24.16
C LEU A 449 -3.32 -9.47 -25.26
N TRP A 450 -3.94 -8.29 -25.28
CA TRP A 450 -4.88 -7.93 -26.34
C TRP A 450 -4.21 -7.80 -27.71
N ALA A 451 -3.07 -7.11 -27.78
CA ALA A 451 -2.33 -6.91 -29.03
C ALA A 451 -1.79 -8.24 -29.60
N THR A 452 -1.21 -9.08 -28.76
CA THR A 452 -0.71 -10.41 -29.14
C THR A 452 -1.84 -11.33 -29.59
N GLY A 453 -2.97 -11.36 -28.87
CA GLY A 453 -4.15 -12.11 -29.28
C GLY A 453 -4.73 -11.66 -30.62
N ARG A 454 -4.70 -10.35 -30.91
CA ARG A 454 -5.13 -9.80 -32.21
C ARG A 454 -4.19 -10.21 -33.34
N ALA A 455 -2.88 -10.13 -33.12
CA ALA A 455 -1.87 -10.54 -34.10
C ALA A 455 -1.99 -12.05 -34.44
N LEU A 456 -2.16 -12.90 -33.41
CA LEU A 456 -2.37 -14.33 -33.59
C LEU A 456 -3.66 -14.63 -34.36
N ARG A 457 -4.77 -13.93 -34.08
CA ARG A 457 -6.03 -14.09 -34.84
C ARG A 457 -5.87 -13.65 -36.30
N CYS A 458 -5.20 -12.54 -36.59
CA CYS A 458 -4.94 -12.13 -37.97
C CYS A 458 -4.06 -13.14 -38.72
N GLY A 459 -3.05 -13.72 -38.06
CA GLY A 459 -2.19 -14.77 -38.63
C GLY A 459 -2.89 -16.11 -38.84
N LEU A 460 -3.78 -16.52 -37.91
CA LEU A 460 -4.58 -17.74 -38.03
C LEU A 460 -5.71 -17.60 -39.06
N VAL A 461 -6.38 -16.45 -39.11
CA VAL A 461 -7.42 -16.17 -40.12
C VAL A 461 -6.78 -16.10 -41.51
N ALA A 462 -5.60 -15.50 -41.67
CA ALA A 462 -4.86 -15.51 -42.94
C ALA A 462 -4.42 -16.93 -43.38
N ARG A 463 -4.23 -17.87 -42.44
CA ARG A 463 -3.93 -19.29 -42.75
C ARG A 463 -5.18 -20.14 -42.99
N LEU A 464 -6.31 -19.81 -42.36
CA LEU A 464 -7.57 -20.55 -42.44
C LEU A 464 -8.48 -20.11 -43.61
N THR A 465 -8.21 -18.98 -44.26
CA THR A 465 -8.90 -18.57 -45.50
C THR A 465 -8.47 -19.36 -46.75
N SER A 466 -7.67 -20.42 -46.61
CA SER A 466 -7.30 -21.34 -47.70
C SER A 466 -8.12 -22.63 -47.75
N ARG A 467 -9.07 -22.86 -46.83
CA ARG A 467 -10.03 -23.99 -46.92
C ARG A 467 -11.43 -23.60 -46.40
N PRO A 468 -12.50 -23.79 -47.19
CA PRO A 468 -13.85 -23.56 -46.72
C PRO A 468 -14.30 -24.77 -45.90
N GLY A 469 -14.77 -24.52 -44.67
CA GLY A 469 -15.47 -25.52 -43.86
C GLY A 469 -14.74 -25.93 -42.58
N ALA A 470 -14.86 -25.11 -41.54
CA ALA A 470 -14.93 -25.57 -40.17
C ALA A 470 -15.40 -24.41 -39.28
N ALA A 471 -16.66 -24.47 -38.85
CA ALA A 471 -17.14 -23.66 -37.75
C ALA A 471 -16.46 -24.13 -36.47
N LEU A 472 -15.45 -23.39 -35.99
CA LEU A 472 -14.90 -23.60 -34.65
C LEU A 472 -15.59 -22.65 -33.66
N SER A 473 -16.50 -23.29 -32.94
CA SER A 473 -17.22 -22.87 -31.75
C SER A 473 -16.32 -22.20 -30.72
N GLY A 474 -16.81 -21.08 -30.19
CA GLY A 474 -16.24 -20.41 -29.05
C GLY A 474 -16.46 -21.21 -27.78
N ALA A 475 -15.35 -21.64 -27.17
CA ALA A 475 -15.30 -22.12 -25.79
C ALA A 475 -13.85 -21.97 -25.30
N LEU A 476 -13.45 -20.75 -24.94
CA LEU A 476 -12.19 -20.46 -24.22
C LEU A 476 -12.24 -19.06 -23.56
N LEU A 477 -13.39 -18.71 -22.98
CA LEU A 477 -13.58 -17.51 -22.14
C LEU A 477 -14.53 -17.77 -20.97
N ALA A 478 -14.45 -18.97 -20.38
CA ALA A 478 -15.13 -19.28 -19.13
C ALA A 478 -14.21 -20.19 -18.32
N GLY A 479 -13.49 -19.61 -17.37
CA GLY A 479 -12.55 -20.34 -16.54
C GLY A 479 -11.66 -19.40 -15.75
N LEU A 480 -12.25 -18.69 -14.79
CA LEU A 480 -11.70 -18.37 -13.47
C LEU A 480 -12.69 -17.45 -12.72
N ALA A 481 -13.89 -17.98 -12.55
CA ALA A 481 -14.73 -17.68 -11.40
C ALA A 481 -14.86 -19.00 -10.63
N VAL A 482 -14.89 -18.91 -9.30
CA VAL A 482 -14.93 -20.00 -8.31
C VAL A 482 -13.55 -20.52 -7.88
N ALA A 483 -12.98 -19.81 -6.91
CA ALA A 483 -12.33 -20.40 -5.74
C ALA A 483 -12.30 -19.35 -4.62
N TRP A 484 -13.49 -18.89 -4.19
CA TRP A 484 -13.62 -17.90 -3.14
C TRP A 484 -14.69 -18.33 -2.14
N THR A 485 -14.33 -19.36 -1.37
CA THR A 485 -14.90 -19.61 -0.05
C THR A 485 -13.74 -20.04 0.84
N GLY A 486 -12.95 -19.08 1.29
CA GLY A 486 -12.15 -19.29 2.49
C GLY A 486 -13.13 -19.33 3.66
N CYS A 487 -13.53 -20.53 4.07
CA CYS A 487 -14.26 -20.74 5.31
C CYS A 487 -13.41 -20.19 6.46
N ALA A 488 -13.79 -19.05 7.01
CA ALA A 488 -13.29 -18.64 8.32
C ALA A 488 -13.96 -19.56 9.35
N PRO A 489 -13.22 -20.31 10.18
CA PRO A 489 -13.83 -21.02 11.29
C PRO A 489 -14.46 -20.01 12.26
N ALA A 490 -15.56 -20.43 12.89
CA ALA A 490 -16.21 -19.73 13.99
C ALA A 490 -15.20 -19.42 15.13
N PRO A 491 -15.42 -18.36 15.93
CA PRO A 491 -14.51 -17.98 16.99
C PRO A 491 -14.76 -18.84 18.23
N SER A 492 -13.97 -19.90 18.41
CA SER A 492 -13.62 -20.53 19.69
C SER A 492 -13.11 -21.96 19.44
N ALA A 493 -11.84 -22.11 19.06
CA ALA A 493 -11.14 -23.39 19.16
C ALA A 493 -9.64 -23.11 19.16
N GLU A 494 -8.93 -23.61 20.16
CA GLU A 494 -7.47 -23.65 20.20
C GLU A 494 -6.92 -24.15 18.86
N VAL A 495 -6.17 -23.31 18.15
CA VAL A 495 -5.53 -23.74 16.90
C VAL A 495 -4.18 -24.34 17.25
N ARG A 496 -4.06 -25.66 17.07
CA ARG A 496 -2.80 -26.39 17.24
C ARG A 496 -1.74 -25.84 16.29
N LEU A 497 -0.54 -25.62 16.82
CA LEU A 497 0.63 -25.20 16.04
C LEU A 497 1.48 -26.41 15.67
N ASP A 498 1.92 -26.41 14.42
CA ASP A 498 3.05 -27.23 13.97
C ASP A 498 4.37 -26.56 14.41
N SER A 499 4.65 -26.64 15.71
CA SER A 499 5.86 -26.12 16.35
C SER A 499 6.39 -27.14 17.36
N ARG A 500 7.72 -27.22 17.45
CA ARG A 500 8.43 -28.07 18.42
C ARG A 500 8.36 -27.49 19.82
N LEU A 501 8.25 -26.16 19.94
CA LEU A 501 8.26 -25.44 21.21
C LEU A 501 6.86 -25.09 21.71
N PHE A 502 5.91 -24.85 20.81
CA PHE A 502 4.57 -24.36 21.13
C PHE A 502 3.48 -25.33 20.70
N SER A 503 2.43 -25.41 21.51
CA SER A 503 1.33 -26.37 21.35
C SER A 503 0.16 -25.78 20.55
N HIS A 504 -0.26 -24.57 20.91
CA HIS A 504 -1.40 -23.88 20.31
C HIS A 504 -1.28 -22.35 20.48
N VAL A 505 -2.19 -21.61 19.83
CA VAL A 505 -2.29 -20.16 19.91
C VAL A 505 -3.57 -19.73 20.60
N GLU A 506 -3.44 -18.78 21.53
CA GLU A 506 -4.52 -17.97 22.08
C GLU A 506 -4.47 -16.56 21.45
N ILE A 507 -5.63 -16.02 21.05
CA ILE A 507 -5.73 -14.66 20.49
C ILE A 507 -6.27 -13.73 21.57
N LEU A 508 -5.51 -12.66 21.82
CA LEU A 508 -5.92 -11.57 22.69
C LEU A 508 -6.31 -10.35 21.84
N GLY A 509 -7.52 -9.87 22.09
CA GLY A 509 -8.06 -8.63 21.56
C GLY A 509 -8.43 -8.63 20.07
N SER A 510 -8.97 -7.48 19.64
CA SER A 510 -9.40 -7.20 18.27
C SER A 510 -9.14 -5.75 17.90
N ARG A 511 -9.27 -5.38 16.62
CA ARG A 511 -9.13 -3.98 16.18
C ARG A 511 -10.12 -3.06 16.90
N GLY A 512 -9.62 -2.03 17.58
CA GLY A 512 -10.46 -1.00 18.20
C GLY A 512 -9.80 -0.24 19.35
N ARG A 513 -10.64 0.47 20.12
CA ARG A 513 -10.24 1.38 21.21
C ARG A 513 -10.91 1.08 22.55
N SER A 514 -11.79 0.10 22.61
CA SER A 514 -12.37 -0.32 23.89
C SER A 514 -11.32 -1.03 24.74
N PRO A 515 -11.54 -1.21 26.06
CA PRO A 515 -10.77 -2.13 26.87
C PRO A 515 -10.60 -3.50 26.18
N GLY A 516 -9.38 -4.01 26.13
CA GLY A 516 -9.06 -5.30 25.49
C GLY A 516 -8.99 -5.28 23.97
N GLN A 517 -9.28 -4.16 23.30
CA GLN A 517 -9.06 -3.98 21.87
C GLN A 517 -7.71 -3.30 21.60
N PHE A 518 -7.17 -3.44 20.40
CA PHE A 518 -5.88 -2.84 20.02
C PHE A 518 -5.96 -2.07 18.72
N ASN A 519 -5.14 -1.03 18.61
CA ASN A 519 -4.83 -0.41 17.33
C ASN A 519 -3.32 -0.51 17.05
N LYS A 520 -2.91 -1.49 16.24
CA LYS A 520 -1.50 -1.79 15.94
C LYS A 520 -0.66 -1.88 17.22
N PRO A 521 -0.80 -2.95 18.02
CA PRO A 521 0.03 -3.14 19.22
C PRO A 521 1.51 -3.08 18.81
N ARG A 522 2.29 -2.26 19.53
CA ARG A 522 3.65 -1.88 19.13
C ARG A 522 4.73 -2.56 19.95
N SER A 523 4.54 -2.64 21.25
CA SER A 523 5.52 -3.20 22.18
C SER A 523 4.82 -3.95 23.29
N LEU A 524 5.48 -5.01 23.75
CA LEU A 524 5.00 -5.90 24.80
C LEU A 524 6.04 -5.98 25.91
N ALA A 525 5.56 -6.09 27.15
CA ALA A 525 6.37 -6.50 28.30
C ALA A 525 5.53 -7.40 29.20
N VAL A 526 6.20 -8.27 29.96
CA VAL A 526 5.57 -9.12 30.97
C VAL A 526 6.25 -8.83 32.30
N ASP A 527 5.46 -8.62 33.36
CA ASP A 527 5.98 -8.44 34.72
C ASP A 527 6.26 -9.78 35.42
N ARG A 528 6.73 -9.70 36.67
CA ARG A 528 7.10 -10.88 37.48
C ARG A 528 5.90 -11.76 37.85
N GLU A 529 4.68 -11.26 37.74
CA GLU A 529 3.43 -11.99 38.01
C GLU A 529 2.81 -12.57 36.73
N ASP A 530 3.55 -12.53 35.61
CA ASP A 530 3.09 -12.89 34.27
C ASP A 530 1.95 -12.00 33.73
N ASN A 531 1.77 -10.78 34.24
CA ASN A 531 0.84 -9.84 33.62
C ASN A 531 1.46 -9.27 32.34
N LEU A 532 0.69 -9.26 31.25
CA LEU A 532 1.08 -8.71 29.96
C LEU A 532 0.72 -7.22 29.88
N TYR A 533 1.69 -6.39 29.48
CA TYR A 533 1.51 -4.99 29.15
C TYR A 533 1.64 -4.78 27.66
N VAL A 534 0.69 -4.06 27.08
CA VAL A 534 0.63 -3.78 25.65
C VAL A 534 0.50 -2.29 25.42
N VAL A 535 1.44 -1.70 24.69
CA VAL A 535 1.31 -0.33 24.19
C VAL A 535 0.91 -0.36 22.72
N ASP A 536 -0.07 0.45 22.32
CA ASP A 536 -0.59 0.50 20.96
C ASP A 536 -0.47 1.91 20.34
N MET A 537 -0.86 2.07 19.06
CA MET A 537 -0.76 3.36 18.36
C MET A 537 -1.68 4.46 18.90
N THR A 538 -2.60 4.16 19.82
CA THR A 538 -3.37 5.21 20.50
C THR A 538 -2.54 5.90 21.60
N GLY A 539 -1.39 5.35 21.97
CA GLY A 539 -0.53 5.86 23.03
C GLY A 539 -1.01 5.49 24.43
N ARG A 540 -1.87 4.48 24.55
CA ARG A 540 -2.25 3.88 25.84
C ARG A 540 -1.43 2.65 26.12
N VAL A 541 -1.26 2.34 27.40
CA VAL A 541 -0.76 1.06 27.88
C VAL A 541 -1.94 0.30 28.49
N GLN A 542 -2.10 -0.97 28.12
CA GLN A 542 -3.12 -1.86 28.67
C GLN A 542 -2.45 -3.04 29.39
N LYS A 543 -2.96 -3.39 30.57
CA LYS A 543 -2.54 -4.53 31.39
C LYS A 543 -3.54 -5.67 31.26
N PHE A 544 -3.03 -6.88 31.07
CA PHE A 544 -3.79 -8.13 31.01
C PHE A 544 -3.19 -9.13 32.00
N ALA A 545 -4.04 -9.94 32.62
CA ALA A 545 -3.56 -11.10 33.36
C ALA A 545 -3.02 -12.18 32.40
N SER A 546 -2.32 -13.17 32.96
CA SER A 546 -1.72 -14.29 32.22
C SER A 546 -2.73 -15.17 31.46
N ASP A 547 -3.99 -15.15 31.87
CA ASP A 547 -5.13 -15.79 31.18
C ASP A 547 -5.69 -14.95 30.01
N GLY A 548 -5.15 -13.74 29.80
CA GLY A 548 -5.59 -12.80 28.77
C GLY A 548 -6.74 -11.88 29.19
N THR A 549 -7.20 -11.95 30.44
CA THR A 549 -8.25 -11.07 30.96
C THR A 549 -7.73 -9.62 31.09
N TYR A 550 -8.43 -8.67 30.50
CA TYR A 550 -8.13 -7.24 30.65
C TYR A 550 -8.26 -6.80 32.12
N ARG A 551 -7.28 -6.03 32.62
CA ARG A 551 -7.27 -5.51 33.99
C ARG A 551 -7.50 -4.01 34.04
N LEU A 552 -6.59 -3.24 33.42
CA LEU A 552 -6.61 -1.78 33.46
C LEU A 552 -5.89 -1.19 32.25
N ALA A 553 -6.03 0.11 32.07
CA ALA A 553 -5.28 0.87 31.08
C ALA A 553 -5.03 2.29 31.57
N TRP A 554 -3.94 2.88 31.10
CA TRP A 554 -3.67 4.30 31.28
C TRP A 554 -3.18 4.92 29.98
N GLN A 555 -3.39 6.23 29.86
CA GLN A 555 -3.00 7.01 28.70
C GLN A 555 -1.63 7.66 28.96
N MET A 556 -0.76 7.71 27.95
CA MET A 556 0.46 8.51 28.06
C MET A 556 0.12 10.00 28.20
N PRO A 557 0.86 10.76 29.04
CA PRO A 557 0.56 12.16 29.33
C PRO A 557 0.48 13.04 28.08
N GLU A 558 1.37 12.82 27.10
CA GLU A 558 1.39 13.56 25.84
C GLU A 558 1.52 12.59 24.66
N THR A 559 0.79 12.85 23.57
CA THR A 559 0.83 11.95 22.40
C THR A 559 0.74 12.67 21.05
N GLU A 560 1.05 13.96 21.04
CA GLU A 560 0.92 14.86 19.89
C GLU A 560 2.10 14.74 18.92
N LEU A 561 3.34 14.72 19.43
CA LEU A 561 4.56 14.62 18.61
C LEU A 561 4.82 13.19 18.11
N GLY A 562 4.26 12.19 18.79
CA GLY A 562 4.40 10.79 18.43
C GLY A 562 3.81 9.90 19.50
N LYS A 563 3.91 8.58 19.26
CA LYS A 563 3.34 7.56 20.15
C LYS A 563 4.46 6.76 20.80
N ALA A 564 4.21 6.35 22.04
CA ALA A 564 5.10 5.48 22.79
C ALA A 564 5.48 4.21 22.00
N LYS A 565 6.72 3.77 22.20
CA LYS A 565 7.32 2.56 21.64
C LYS A 565 8.35 2.06 22.63
N GLY A 566 8.52 0.75 22.75
CA GLY A 566 9.47 0.16 23.68
C GLY A 566 8.80 0.00 25.04
N LEU A 567 8.74 -1.24 25.51
CA LEU A 567 8.30 -1.58 26.85
C LEU A 567 9.36 -2.45 27.51
N GLY A 568 9.53 -2.27 28.81
CA GLY A 568 10.38 -3.09 29.65
C GLY A 568 9.87 -3.05 31.08
N VAL A 569 10.53 -3.80 31.96
CA VAL A 569 10.27 -3.78 33.40
C VAL A 569 11.59 -3.49 34.09
N ASP A 570 11.60 -2.50 34.98
CA ASP A 570 12.80 -2.16 35.75
C ASP A 570 13.02 -3.09 36.95
N ALA A 571 14.11 -2.88 37.68
CA ALA A 571 14.46 -3.70 38.83
C ALA A 571 13.37 -3.67 39.93
N ASP A 572 12.71 -2.51 40.10
CA ASP A 572 11.67 -2.28 41.11
C ASP A 572 10.30 -2.85 40.69
N GLY A 573 10.17 -3.33 39.45
CA GLY A 573 8.91 -3.85 38.90
C GLY A 573 8.04 -2.78 38.23
N ASN A 574 8.55 -1.56 38.04
CA ASN A 574 7.85 -0.54 37.27
C ASN A 574 7.95 -0.84 35.78
N ILE A 575 6.91 -0.43 35.05
CA ILE A 575 6.81 -0.57 33.60
C ILE A 575 7.51 0.62 32.95
N ILE A 576 8.61 0.33 32.25
CA ILE A 576 9.32 1.32 31.45
C ILE A 576 8.59 1.49 30.12
N VAL A 577 8.29 2.73 29.76
CA VAL A 577 7.67 3.10 28.47
C VAL A 577 8.54 4.17 27.80
N ILE A 578 9.10 3.87 26.64
CA ILE A 578 9.85 4.84 25.85
C ILE A 578 8.90 5.66 24.97
N GLU A 579 9.16 6.96 24.85
CA GLU A 579 8.49 7.87 23.93
C GLU A 579 9.49 8.44 22.91
N PRO A 580 9.62 7.81 21.74
CA PRO A 580 10.69 8.13 20.79
C PRO A 580 10.71 9.60 20.36
N HIS A 581 9.54 10.18 20.11
CA HIS A 581 9.42 11.52 19.52
C HIS A 581 9.54 12.63 20.57
N TYR A 582 9.39 12.28 21.84
CA TYR A 582 9.62 13.17 22.97
C TYR A 582 11.03 13.02 23.56
N SER A 583 11.80 12.02 23.10
CA SER A 583 13.10 11.66 23.68
C SER A 583 12.99 11.36 25.19
N ARG A 584 11.89 10.73 25.62
CA ARG A 584 11.57 10.45 27.02
C ARG A 584 11.51 8.97 27.34
N VAL A 585 11.81 8.66 28.60
CA VAL A 585 11.66 7.35 29.23
C VAL A 585 10.82 7.55 30.48
N ASN A 586 9.69 6.85 30.55
CA ASN A 586 8.74 6.90 31.64
C ASN A 586 8.77 5.59 32.43
N HIS A 587 8.63 5.66 33.75
CA HIS A 587 8.46 4.51 34.63
C HIS A 587 7.10 4.64 35.32
N PHE A 588 6.26 3.63 35.15
CA PHE A 588 4.94 3.56 35.77
C PHE A 588 4.87 2.40 36.75
N THR A 589 4.18 2.56 37.88
CA THR A 589 3.82 1.39 38.70
C THR A 589 2.97 0.40 37.89
N PRO A 590 2.84 -0.87 38.32
CA PRO A 590 1.92 -1.84 37.71
C PRO A 590 0.45 -1.37 37.65
N ASP A 591 0.08 -0.35 38.43
CA ASP A 591 -1.26 0.27 38.46
C ASP A 591 -1.38 1.50 37.55
N GLY A 592 -0.31 1.87 36.84
CA GLY A 592 -0.31 2.96 35.86
C GLY A 592 0.00 4.34 36.43
N VAL A 593 0.57 4.43 37.64
CA VAL A 593 0.98 5.72 38.24
C VAL A 593 2.41 6.06 37.79
N LEU A 594 2.61 7.24 37.19
CA LEU A 594 3.93 7.71 36.76
C LEU A 594 4.80 8.02 37.98
N VAL A 595 5.91 7.28 38.15
CA VAL A 595 6.84 7.45 39.29
C VAL A 595 8.17 8.06 38.90
N ARG A 596 8.58 7.95 37.63
CA ARG A 596 9.83 8.53 37.14
C ARG A 596 9.72 8.89 35.67
N GLN A 597 10.27 10.03 35.30
CA GLN A 597 10.39 10.45 33.90
C GLN A 597 11.74 11.12 33.69
N TRP A 598 12.43 10.74 32.62
CA TRP A 598 13.73 11.32 32.26
C TRP A 598 13.97 11.23 30.75
N GLY A 599 15.08 11.79 30.31
CA GLY A 599 15.45 11.86 28.89
C GLY A 599 15.40 13.29 28.35
N ALA A 600 16.23 13.54 27.35
CA ALA A 600 16.31 14.84 26.70
C ALA A 600 16.86 14.68 25.30
N ARG A 601 16.33 15.45 24.35
CA ARG A 601 16.71 15.37 22.94
C ARG A 601 18.17 15.77 22.73
N GLY A 602 18.90 14.99 21.95
CA GLY A 602 20.27 15.30 21.53
C GLY A 602 21.07 14.07 21.12
N THR A 603 22.27 14.29 20.58
CA THR A 603 23.18 13.25 20.08
C THR A 603 24.37 12.98 21.01
N ASN A 604 24.57 13.80 22.05
CA ASN A 604 25.62 13.58 23.05
C ASN A 604 25.30 12.37 23.95
N LEU A 605 26.30 11.88 24.68
CA LEU A 605 26.12 10.84 25.70
C LEU A 605 25.05 11.26 26.72
N GLY A 606 24.10 10.36 27.01
CA GLY A 606 22.99 10.62 27.93
C GLY A 606 21.82 11.42 27.35
N ARG A 607 21.96 11.95 26.14
CA ARG A 607 20.85 12.52 25.37
C ARG A 607 20.30 11.47 24.39
N LEU A 608 19.02 11.57 24.05
CA LEU A 608 18.29 10.59 23.25
C LEU A 608 17.81 11.24 21.95
N GLY A 609 18.24 10.75 20.80
CA GLY A 609 17.78 11.24 19.50
C GLY A 609 16.37 10.74 19.18
N LEU A 610 16.25 9.44 18.94
CA LEU A 610 15.00 8.74 18.66
C LEU A 610 15.03 7.34 19.30
N PRO A 611 14.89 7.24 20.64
CA PRO A 611 15.02 5.98 21.37
C PRO A 611 13.92 4.99 20.96
N ARG A 612 14.21 3.69 20.89
CA ARG A 612 13.31 2.69 20.27
C ARG A 612 12.90 1.54 21.17
N ALA A 613 13.88 0.86 21.73
CA ALA A 613 13.68 -0.29 22.60
C ALA A 613 14.46 -0.11 23.89
N VAL A 614 14.01 -0.83 24.90
CA VAL A 614 14.63 -0.91 26.22
C VAL A 614 14.87 -2.36 26.58
N ALA A 615 16.01 -2.65 27.20
CA ALA A 615 16.23 -3.88 27.93
C ALA A 615 16.89 -3.54 29.27
N VAL A 616 16.58 -4.31 30.31
CA VAL A 616 17.14 -4.12 31.65
C VAL A 616 17.93 -5.37 32.01
N ASN A 617 19.17 -5.20 32.46
CA ASN A 617 20.00 -6.33 32.90
C ASN A 617 19.76 -6.65 34.38
N ARG A 618 20.42 -7.70 34.90
CA ARG A 618 20.22 -8.11 36.30
C ARG A 618 20.66 -7.10 37.35
N ARG A 619 21.58 -6.20 36.98
CA ARG A 619 22.05 -5.10 37.84
C ARG A 619 21.08 -3.91 37.83
N GLY A 620 19.98 -4.00 37.09
CA GLY A 620 19.01 -2.92 36.91
C GLY A 620 19.46 -1.85 35.90
N GLU A 621 20.60 -2.02 35.23
CA GLU A 621 21.07 -1.06 34.23
C GLU A 621 20.18 -1.11 32.98
N ILE A 622 19.88 0.07 32.44
CA ILE A 622 18.91 0.24 31.36
C ILE A 622 19.66 0.44 30.04
N TRP A 623 19.41 -0.44 29.08
CA TRP A 623 19.95 -0.38 27.72
C TRP A 623 18.91 0.20 26.77
N ILE A 624 19.28 1.20 25.98
CA ILE A 624 18.40 1.87 25.01
C ILE A 624 19.10 1.95 23.66
N CYS A 625 18.42 1.53 22.60
CA CYS A 625 18.87 1.75 21.23
C CYS A 625 18.15 2.93 20.59
N GLU A 626 18.81 3.60 19.66
CA GLU A 626 18.30 4.74 18.90
C GLU A 626 18.81 4.69 17.45
N TYR A 627 18.07 5.34 16.54
CA TYR A 627 18.44 5.46 15.13
C TYR A 627 18.08 6.84 14.58
N THR A 628 18.43 7.13 13.33
CA THR A 628 18.23 8.39 12.60
C THR A 628 19.34 9.42 12.82
N ALA A 629 19.40 10.04 14.01
CA ALA A 629 20.43 11.04 14.31
C ALA A 629 21.73 10.43 14.84
N SER A 630 21.63 9.23 15.42
CA SER A 630 22.72 8.44 15.95
C SER A 630 22.29 6.97 15.92
N GLU A 631 23.00 6.13 15.18
CA GLU A 631 22.75 4.68 15.14
C GLU A 631 23.58 4.01 16.25
N ARG A 632 23.01 3.87 17.44
CA ARG A 632 23.79 3.46 18.62
C ARG A 632 22.95 2.78 19.70
N VAL A 633 23.66 2.20 20.67
CA VAL A 633 23.12 1.72 21.94
C VAL A 633 23.79 2.47 23.09
N GLN A 634 22.98 2.90 24.05
CA GLN A 634 23.43 3.53 25.29
C GLN A 634 23.02 2.69 26.51
N ARG A 635 23.90 2.65 27.52
CA ARG A 635 23.65 2.05 28.83
C ARG A 635 23.50 3.13 29.88
N PHE A 636 22.48 3.01 30.73
CA PHE A 636 22.16 3.94 31.81
C PHE A 636 22.14 3.23 33.16
N ALA A 637 22.37 4.00 34.23
CA ALA A 637 22.24 3.52 35.59
C ALA A 637 20.78 3.13 35.94
N PRO A 638 20.55 2.30 36.96
CA PRO A 638 19.19 1.90 37.38
C PRO A 638 18.27 3.06 37.76
N GLU A 639 18.86 4.16 38.24
CA GLU A 639 18.13 5.38 38.56
C GLU A 639 17.62 6.11 37.29
N GLY A 640 18.16 5.77 36.12
CA GLY A 640 17.93 6.46 34.84
C GLY A 640 18.81 7.70 34.68
N ALA A 641 18.65 8.42 33.55
CA ALA A 641 19.28 9.71 33.18
C ALA A 641 20.82 9.77 33.11
N ARG A 642 21.54 9.08 33.98
CA ARG A 642 23.00 8.97 34.00
C ARG A 642 23.44 7.88 33.04
N ALA A 643 23.95 8.29 31.88
CA ALA A 643 24.58 7.36 30.95
C ALA A 643 25.92 6.85 31.50
N LEU A 644 26.14 5.55 31.35
CA LEU A 644 27.34 4.82 31.78
C LEU A 644 28.28 4.56 30.60
N ALA A 645 27.72 4.24 29.43
CA ALA A 645 28.49 3.93 28.24
C ALA A 645 27.62 4.08 26.99
N CYS A 646 28.25 4.22 25.83
CA CYS A 646 27.60 4.11 24.52
C CYS A 646 28.52 3.47 23.49
N PHE A 647 27.95 2.77 22.52
CA PHE A 647 28.68 2.25 21.37
C PHE A 647 27.77 2.16 20.13
N GLY A 648 28.38 2.03 18.96
CA GLY A 648 27.70 1.96 17.68
C GLY A 648 27.77 3.25 16.86
N ARG A 649 27.70 3.07 15.54
CA ARG A 649 27.58 4.13 14.52
C ARG A 649 26.85 3.58 13.30
N TRP A 650 26.46 4.47 12.38
CA TRP A 650 25.84 4.06 11.13
C TRP A 650 26.81 3.20 10.32
N GLY A 651 26.36 2.05 9.84
CA GLY A 651 27.16 1.17 8.99
C GLY A 651 26.67 -0.27 8.98
N ALA A 652 27.48 -1.15 8.39
CA ALA A 652 27.21 -2.58 8.25
C ALA A 652 28.34 -3.46 8.82
N GLY A 653 29.44 -2.86 9.30
CA GLY A 653 30.53 -3.58 9.95
C GLY A 653 30.17 -4.11 11.35
N PRO A 654 31.03 -4.93 11.97
CA PRO A 654 30.85 -5.38 13.36
C PRO A 654 30.71 -4.20 14.33
N GLY A 655 29.67 -4.21 15.16
CA GLY A 655 29.39 -3.12 16.11
C GLY A 655 28.82 -1.85 15.47
N GLU A 656 28.62 -1.82 14.16
CA GLU A 656 27.90 -0.76 13.45
C GLU A 656 26.45 -1.17 13.23
N PHE A 657 25.55 -0.20 13.13
CA PHE A 657 24.11 -0.45 13.04
C PHE A 657 23.49 0.29 11.87
N ASN A 658 22.40 -0.28 11.36
CA ASN A 658 21.48 0.36 10.45
C ASN A 658 20.07 0.07 10.98
N ARG A 659 19.53 1.05 11.73
CA ARG A 659 18.23 1.01 12.37
C ARG A 659 18.09 -0.13 13.40
N PRO A 660 18.78 -0.07 14.55
CA PRO A 660 18.56 -1.01 15.64
C PRO A 660 17.16 -0.79 16.25
N GLU A 661 16.30 -1.82 16.25
CA GLU A 661 14.90 -1.68 16.69
C GLU A 661 14.54 -2.47 17.96
N GLY A 662 15.30 -3.51 18.32
CA GLY A 662 14.97 -4.42 19.41
C GLY A 662 16.19 -4.80 20.25
N LEU A 663 15.98 -4.99 21.56
CA LEU A 663 17.01 -5.33 22.53
C LEU A 663 16.55 -6.50 23.41
N ALA A 664 17.49 -7.36 23.79
CA ALA A 664 17.32 -8.33 24.87
C ALA A 664 18.62 -8.51 25.63
N VAL A 665 18.49 -8.88 26.91
CA VAL A 665 19.61 -9.28 27.75
C VAL A 665 19.38 -10.72 28.21
N ASP A 666 20.41 -11.54 28.15
CA ASP A 666 20.32 -12.94 28.59
C ASP A 666 20.79 -13.14 30.04
N ALA A 667 20.81 -14.41 30.45
CA ALA A 667 21.27 -14.84 31.76
C ALA A 667 22.80 -14.69 32.01
N ALA A 668 23.58 -14.16 31.07
CA ALA A 668 24.98 -13.83 31.25
C ALA A 668 25.22 -12.31 31.13
N ASP A 669 24.14 -11.51 31.17
CA ASP A 669 24.13 -10.08 30.90
C ASP A 669 24.69 -9.71 29.50
N ARG A 670 24.68 -10.65 28.55
CA ARG A 670 25.01 -10.36 27.14
C ARG A 670 23.85 -9.63 26.49
N LEU A 671 24.17 -8.60 25.73
CA LEU A 671 23.18 -7.79 25.01
C LEU A 671 23.01 -8.29 23.59
N TYR A 672 21.76 -8.52 23.19
CA TYR A 672 21.35 -8.87 21.85
C TYR A 672 20.65 -7.68 21.21
N VAL A 673 21.06 -7.33 19.98
CA VAL A 673 20.53 -6.18 19.24
C VAL A 673 20.00 -6.64 17.89
N ALA A 674 18.73 -6.36 17.62
CA ALA A 674 18.11 -6.56 16.33
C ALA A 674 18.45 -5.39 15.38
N ASP A 675 19.40 -5.62 14.47
CA ASP A 675 19.92 -4.64 13.52
C ASP A 675 19.10 -4.70 12.22
N SER A 676 17.95 -4.02 12.24
CA SER A 676 16.83 -4.31 11.34
C SER A 676 17.17 -4.14 9.86
N CYS A 677 17.76 -3.01 9.47
CA CYS A 677 18.05 -2.74 8.06
C CYS A 677 19.32 -3.46 7.56
N ASN A 678 20.12 -4.03 8.45
CA ASN A 678 21.22 -4.95 8.07
C ASN A 678 20.80 -6.43 8.11
N HIS A 679 19.55 -6.75 8.45
CA HIS A 679 19.00 -8.10 8.40
C HIS A 679 19.76 -9.12 9.28
N ARG A 680 20.20 -8.70 10.46
CA ARG A 680 21.02 -9.51 11.37
C ARG A 680 20.73 -9.25 12.83
N ILE A 681 21.16 -10.16 13.69
CA ILE A 681 21.27 -9.97 15.14
C ILE A 681 22.74 -9.82 15.49
N GLN A 682 23.06 -8.84 16.34
CA GLN A 682 24.40 -8.66 16.90
C GLN A 682 24.39 -8.92 18.40
N VAL A 683 25.44 -9.54 18.92
CA VAL A 683 25.57 -9.90 20.33
C VAL A 683 26.82 -9.28 20.92
N PHE A 684 26.67 -8.70 22.10
CA PHE A 684 27.68 -7.92 22.80
C PHE A 684 27.89 -8.43 24.21
N ALA A 685 29.11 -8.30 24.71
CA ALA A 685 29.43 -8.55 26.11
C ALA A 685 28.80 -7.49 27.02
N PRO A 686 28.73 -7.73 28.34
CA PRO A 686 28.16 -6.79 29.29
C PRO A 686 28.82 -5.41 29.31
N ASP A 687 30.05 -5.28 28.83
CA ASP A 687 30.78 -4.02 28.68
C ASP A 687 30.51 -3.29 27.36
N GLY A 688 29.79 -3.91 26.42
CA GLY A 688 29.51 -3.40 25.08
C GLY A 688 30.49 -3.85 23.99
N ALA A 689 31.45 -4.73 24.30
CA ALA A 689 32.33 -5.30 23.28
C ALA A 689 31.55 -6.22 22.33
N PHE A 690 31.77 -6.05 21.02
CA PHE A 690 31.17 -6.92 20.01
C PHE A 690 31.68 -8.36 20.17
N LEU A 691 30.77 -9.32 20.26
CA LEU A 691 31.12 -10.74 20.34
C LEU A 691 30.95 -11.43 18.98
N ARG A 692 29.77 -11.28 18.37
CA ARG A 692 29.40 -11.98 17.14
C ARG A 692 28.12 -11.42 16.52
N ALA A 693 27.88 -11.76 15.27
CA ALA A 693 26.65 -11.47 14.54
C ALA A 693 26.22 -12.67 13.72
N TYR A 694 24.92 -12.82 13.52
CA TYR A 694 24.34 -13.85 12.68
C TYR A 694 23.08 -13.35 11.97
N GLY A 695 22.68 -14.05 10.91
CA GLY A 695 21.62 -13.59 10.01
C GLY A 695 22.16 -12.91 8.76
N ARG A 696 21.41 -13.06 7.67
CA ARG A 696 21.63 -12.39 6.39
C ARG A 696 20.29 -12.14 5.70
N PRO A 697 20.18 -11.19 4.77
CA PRO A 697 18.93 -10.94 4.05
C PRO A 697 18.43 -12.22 3.36
N GLY A 698 17.17 -12.59 3.58
CA GLY A 698 16.55 -13.73 2.90
C GLY A 698 15.30 -14.27 3.58
N THR A 699 14.93 -15.49 3.22
CA THR A 699 13.70 -16.16 3.69
C THR A 699 13.95 -17.59 4.18
N GLY A 700 15.15 -18.13 4.02
CA GLY A 700 15.51 -19.44 4.56
C GLY A 700 15.68 -19.46 6.10
N PRO A 701 15.90 -20.64 6.70
CA PRO A 701 16.36 -20.77 8.07
C PRO A 701 17.70 -20.05 8.28
N GLY A 702 17.79 -19.18 9.28
CA GLY A 702 18.97 -18.36 9.54
C GLY A 702 19.12 -17.14 8.64
N GLU A 703 18.20 -16.94 7.69
CA GLU A 703 18.08 -15.71 6.93
C GLU A 703 16.93 -14.87 7.50
N LEU A 704 17.17 -13.57 7.62
CA LEU A 704 16.29 -12.63 8.30
C LEU A 704 15.81 -11.54 7.34
N SER A 705 14.60 -11.04 7.56
CA SER A 705 14.08 -9.85 6.88
C SER A 705 13.53 -8.86 7.88
N TYR A 706 14.27 -7.77 8.11
CA TYR A 706 13.93 -6.71 9.06
C TYR A 706 13.58 -7.26 10.46
N PRO A 707 14.55 -7.84 11.20
CA PRO A 707 14.31 -8.25 12.58
C PRO A 707 14.00 -7.01 13.43
N TYR A 708 12.80 -6.95 14.02
CA TYR A 708 12.30 -5.79 14.76
C TYR A 708 12.39 -5.94 16.28
N ASP A 709 12.34 -7.19 16.77
CA ASP A 709 12.47 -7.47 18.20
C ASP A 709 13.13 -8.84 18.43
N ILE A 710 13.70 -9.03 19.62
CA ILE A 710 14.34 -10.28 20.04
C ILE A 710 14.07 -10.54 21.51
N ARG A 711 13.86 -11.81 21.91
CA ARG A 711 13.83 -12.25 23.32
C ARG A 711 14.67 -13.50 23.49
N VAL A 712 15.27 -13.68 24.65
CA VAL A 712 16.10 -14.85 24.98
C VAL A 712 15.49 -15.55 26.20
N ASP A 713 15.23 -16.85 26.13
CA ASP A 713 14.73 -17.63 27.26
C ASP A 713 15.86 -18.12 28.18
N GLY A 714 15.50 -18.72 29.32
CA GLY A 714 16.47 -19.23 30.30
C GLY A 714 17.36 -20.38 29.78
N ALA A 715 16.98 -21.04 28.68
CA ALA A 715 17.80 -22.05 28.01
C ALA A 715 18.73 -21.44 26.95
N GLY A 716 18.66 -20.13 26.73
CA GLY A 716 19.42 -19.41 25.70
C GLY A 716 18.81 -19.49 24.31
N ASN A 717 17.56 -19.96 24.17
CA ASN A 717 16.86 -19.90 22.88
C ASN A 717 16.48 -18.46 22.58
N GLN A 718 16.71 -18.04 21.34
CA GLN A 718 16.56 -16.67 20.87
C GLN A 718 15.36 -16.61 19.93
N PHE A 719 14.34 -15.85 20.30
CA PHE A 719 13.11 -15.65 19.52
C PHE A 719 13.22 -14.33 18.80
N VAL A 720 13.35 -14.37 17.47
CA VAL A 720 13.52 -13.19 16.62
C VAL A 720 12.22 -12.88 15.88
N CYS A 721 11.70 -11.68 16.07
CA CYS A 721 10.52 -11.17 15.38
C CYS A 721 10.91 -10.49 14.07
N GLU A 722 10.49 -11.07 12.95
CA GLU A 722 10.77 -10.53 11.62
C GLU A 722 9.57 -9.74 11.09
N PHE A 723 9.74 -8.42 10.99
CA PHE A 723 8.75 -7.54 10.38
C PHE A 723 8.59 -7.85 8.89
N GLY A 724 9.70 -8.00 8.16
CA GLY A 724 9.69 -8.12 6.70
C GLY A 724 9.13 -9.45 6.20
N ASN A 725 9.38 -10.54 6.92
CA ASN A 725 8.88 -11.88 6.58
C ASN A 725 7.57 -12.24 7.31
N SER A 726 7.08 -11.37 8.21
CA SER A 726 5.89 -11.61 9.03
C SER A 726 5.90 -12.97 9.75
N ARG A 727 7.01 -13.27 10.42
CA ARG A 727 7.24 -14.57 11.10
C ARG A 727 8.12 -14.40 12.33
N ILE A 728 8.18 -15.44 13.15
CA ILE A 728 9.16 -15.57 14.24
C ILE A 728 10.17 -16.65 13.85
N GLN A 729 11.46 -16.40 14.02
CA GLN A 729 12.50 -17.40 13.85
C GLN A 729 13.17 -17.66 15.19
N VAL A 730 13.29 -18.94 15.56
CA VAL A 730 13.89 -19.36 16.83
C VAL A 730 15.28 -19.90 16.58
N PHE A 731 16.26 -19.46 17.37
CA PHE A 731 17.65 -19.92 17.33
C PHE A 731 18.04 -20.53 18.67
N ASP A 732 18.98 -21.47 18.66
CA ASP A 732 19.59 -21.96 19.90
C ASP A 732 20.65 -20.99 20.44
N ALA A 733 21.25 -21.30 21.59
CA ALA A 733 22.31 -20.49 22.19
C ALA A 733 23.59 -20.35 21.33
N HIS A 734 23.73 -21.20 20.30
CA HIS A 734 24.85 -21.24 19.36
C HIS A 734 24.48 -20.63 17.99
N ASP A 735 23.39 -19.86 17.94
CA ASP A 735 22.89 -19.15 16.75
C ASP A 735 22.45 -20.06 15.60
N ARG A 736 22.16 -21.32 15.88
CA ARG A 736 21.64 -22.24 14.86
C ARG A 736 20.12 -22.13 14.81
N PRO A 737 19.52 -21.97 13.61
CA PRO A 737 18.07 -21.89 13.49
C PRO A 737 17.42 -23.22 13.90
N LEU A 738 16.46 -23.16 14.83
CA LEU A 738 15.72 -24.29 15.37
C LEU A 738 14.38 -24.49 14.66
N GLU A 739 13.60 -23.42 14.52
CA GLU A 739 12.29 -23.44 13.86
C GLU A 739 11.87 -22.06 13.36
N ILE A 740 10.96 -22.06 12.39
CA ILE A 740 10.25 -20.88 11.92
C ILE A 740 8.79 -21.04 12.30
N ILE A 741 8.22 -20.03 12.94
CA ILE A 741 6.81 -20.01 13.34
C ILE A 741 6.09 -18.93 12.54
N GLY A 742 5.01 -19.34 11.88
CA GLY A 742 4.08 -18.46 11.19
C GLY A 742 4.46 -18.10 9.76
N GLY A 743 4.35 -16.81 9.43
CA GLY A 743 4.42 -16.29 8.07
C GLY A 743 3.24 -15.36 7.75
N PRO A 744 3.25 -14.65 6.60
CA PRO A 744 2.28 -13.61 6.29
C PRO A 744 0.83 -14.13 6.30
N GLY A 745 -0.05 -13.53 7.08
CA GLY A 745 -1.48 -13.90 7.12
C GLY A 745 -2.19 -13.48 8.41
N ALA A 746 -3.47 -13.81 8.51
CA ALA A 746 -4.32 -13.50 9.67
C ALA A 746 -4.95 -14.70 10.36
N ALA A 747 -4.72 -15.92 9.86
CA ALA A 747 -5.05 -17.12 10.59
C ALA A 747 -4.30 -17.17 11.94
N PRO A 748 -4.82 -17.84 12.97
CA PRO A 748 -4.05 -18.09 14.20
C PRO A 748 -2.71 -18.78 13.85
N GLY A 749 -1.63 -18.32 14.47
CA GLY A 749 -0.26 -18.75 14.14
C GLY A 749 0.36 -18.07 12.93
N ARG A 750 -0.38 -17.23 12.18
CA ARG A 750 0.12 -16.39 11.09
C ARG A 750 0.12 -14.92 11.51
N PHE A 751 1.03 -14.13 10.95
CA PHE A 751 1.26 -12.75 11.38
C PHE A 751 1.20 -11.77 10.21
N SER A 752 0.90 -10.51 10.51
CA SER A 752 1.03 -9.38 9.57
C SER A 752 1.84 -8.30 10.25
N ASN A 753 3.06 -8.07 9.77
CA ASN A 753 3.99 -7.08 10.31
C ASN A 753 4.09 -7.14 11.85
N PRO A 754 4.54 -8.25 12.44
CA PRO A 754 4.71 -8.36 13.89
C PRO A 754 5.81 -7.40 14.37
N TRP A 755 5.61 -6.75 15.52
CA TRP A 755 6.50 -5.66 15.98
C TRP A 755 7.30 -5.98 17.24
N SER A 756 6.77 -6.82 18.14
CA SER A 756 7.38 -7.04 19.45
C SER A 756 7.03 -8.39 20.05
N LEU A 757 7.92 -8.86 20.92
CA LEU A 757 7.82 -10.12 21.65
C LEU A 757 7.85 -9.90 23.15
N ALA A 758 7.20 -10.78 23.90
CA ALA A 758 7.44 -10.93 25.33
C ALA A 758 7.36 -12.41 25.73
N LEU A 759 8.13 -12.80 26.75
CA LEU A 759 8.11 -14.13 27.34
C LEU A 759 7.57 -14.02 28.76
N ASP A 760 6.70 -14.95 29.16
CA ASP A 760 6.33 -15.13 30.56
C ASP A 760 7.21 -16.17 31.26
N SER A 761 7.06 -16.31 32.57
CA SER A 761 7.84 -17.25 33.39
C SER A 761 7.66 -18.72 33.00
N ARG A 762 6.54 -19.06 32.33
CA ARG A 762 6.24 -20.41 31.81
C ARG A 762 6.83 -20.64 30.41
N GLY A 763 7.46 -19.62 29.82
CA GLY A 763 8.05 -19.67 28.48
C GLY A 763 7.02 -19.53 27.35
N ASN A 764 5.80 -19.07 27.64
CA ASN A 764 4.84 -18.71 26.59
C ASN A 764 5.34 -17.45 25.88
N LEU A 765 5.13 -17.39 24.56
CA LEU A 765 5.57 -16.27 23.74
C LEU A 765 4.38 -15.41 23.32
N TYR A 766 4.39 -14.14 23.71
CA TYR A 766 3.43 -13.15 23.24
C TYR A 766 4.00 -12.42 22.04
N VAL A 767 3.21 -12.33 20.97
CA VAL A 767 3.58 -11.68 19.72
C VAL A 767 2.61 -10.53 19.43
N ALA A 768 3.15 -9.31 19.31
CA ALA A 768 2.40 -8.15 18.87
C ALA A 768 2.20 -8.23 17.35
N ASP A 769 1.09 -8.84 16.95
CA ASP A 769 0.68 -9.02 15.55
C ASP A 769 0.05 -7.71 15.02
N ALA A 770 0.92 -6.71 14.85
CA ALA A 770 0.51 -5.31 14.74
C ALA A 770 -0.42 -5.04 13.57
N GLY A 771 -0.13 -5.58 12.38
CA GLY A 771 -0.95 -5.44 11.18
C GLY A 771 -2.33 -6.08 11.31
N ASN A 772 -2.47 -7.11 12.14
CA ASN A 772 -3.75 -7.76 12.42
C ASN A 772 -4.47 -7.18 13.65
N HIS A 773 -3.90 -6.15 14.30
CA HIS A 773 -4.48 -5.46 15.45
C HIS A 773 -4.85 -6.39 16.63
N ARG A 774 -3.98 -7.36 16.92
CA ARG A 774 -4.15 -8.34 17.99
C ARG A 774 -2.82 -8.72 18.62
N VAL A 775 -2.86 -9.38 19.78
CA VAL A 775 -1.71 -10.09 20.35
C VAL A 775 -1.99 -11.59 20.25
N GLN A 776 -0.99 -12.37 19.86
CA GLN A 776 -1.06 -13.83 19.84
C GLN A 776 -0.16 -14.39 20.93
N LYS A 777 -0.71 -15.19 21.83
CA LYS A 777 0.04 -15.93 22.86
C LYS A 777 0.24 -17.36 22.38
N LEU A 778 1.48 -17.75 22.18
CA LEU A 778 1.89 -19.09 21.79
C LEU A 778 2.22 -19.86 23.06
N VAL A 779 1.43 -20.89 23.34
CA VAL A 779 1.50 -21.63 24.60
C VAL A 779 2.59 -22.70 24.52
N ARG A 780 3.57 -22.64 25.44
CA ARG A 780 4.73 -23.54 25.47
C ARG A 780 4.27 -24.99 25.67
N ARG A 781 4.91 -25.94 24.98
CA ARG A 781 4.72 -27.37 25.25
C ARG A 781 5.37 -27.71 26.60
N VAL A 782 4.60 -28.33 27.49
CA VAL A 782 5.15 -28.95 28.70
C VAL A 782 5.88 -30.24 28.28
N PRO A 783 7.16 -30.46 28.66
CA PRO A 783 7.83 -31.71 28.40
C PRO A 783 7.07 -32.84 29.10
N VAL A 784 6.58 -33.82 28.35
CA VAL A 784 6.02 -35.05 28.94
C VAL A 784 7.19 -35.79 29.57
N THR A 785 7.35 -35.68 30.88
CA THR A 785 8.19 -36.60 31.63
C THR A 785 7.54 -37.97 31.52
N ARG A 786 8.11 -38.88 30.71
CA ARG A 786 7.76 -40.31 30.80
C ARG A 786 8.20 -40.78 32.18
N THR A 787 7.32 -40.70 33.15
CA THR A 787 7.42 -41.56 34.33
C THR A 787 7.25 -42.98 33.82
N ALA A 788 8.37 -43.71 33.79
CA ALA A 788 8.38 -45.15 33.61
C ALA A 788 7.66 -45.78 34.80
N ALA A 789 6.33 -45.91 34.70
CA ALA A 789 5.58 -46.78 35.59
C ALA A 789 5.87 -48.22 35.15
N ALA A 790 6.85 -48.84 35.80
CA ALA A 790 6.91 -50.28 35.88
C ALA A 790 5.65 -50.77 36.62
N GLY A 791 4.84 -51.57 35.95
CA GLY A 791 3.66 -52.24 36.50
C GLY A 791 3.45 -53.57 35.75
N PRO A 792 2.99 -54.62 36.43
CA PRO A 792 3.45 -55.99 36.21
C PRO A 792 2.80 -56.69 35.01
N ALA A 793 3.49 -57.73 34.54
CA ALA A 793 3.06 -58.62 33.48
C ALA A 793 1.67 -59.21 33.76
N ALA A 794 0.72 -58.94 32.86
CA ALA A 794 -0.52 -59.69 32.73
C ALA A 794 -0.53 -60.36 31.35
N ALA A 795 -0.38 -61.68 31.37
CA ALA A 795 -0.50 -62.54 30.19
C ALA A 795 -1.90 -62.41 29.59
N LEU A 796 -1.98 -62.22 28.27
CA LEU A 796 -3.21 -62.39 27.51
C LEU A 796 -2.96 -63.46 26.44
N ALA A 797 -3.61 -64.60 26.67
CA ALA A 797 -3.67 -65.72 25.75
C ALA A 797 -4.37 -65.31 24.45
N PHE A 798 -3.73 -65.64 23.32
CA PHE A 798 -4.34 -65.58 22.00
C PHE A 798 -5.35 -66.72 21.86
N THR A 799 -6.62 -66.38 21.63
CA THR A 799 -7.58 -67.30 21.01
C THR A 799 -7.94 -66.75 19.64
N THR A 800 -7.48 -67.48 18.63
CA THR A 800 -7.74 -67.25 17.20
C THR A 800 -9.12 -67.79 16.84
N LEU A 801 -9.94 -66.99 16.14
CA LEU A 801 -11.13 -67.49 15.45
C LEU A 801 -11.08 -67.05 13.98
N SER A 802 -10.98 -68.06 13.11
CA SER A 802 -11.07 -68.01 11.65
C SER A 802 -12.56 -68.13 11.21
N PRO A 803 -12.90 -67.87 9.93
CA PRO A 803 -14.21 -67.39 9.53
C PRO A 803 -15.25 -68.52 9.30
N SER A 804 -16.52 -68.14 9.43
CA SER A 804 -17.69 -69.00 9.17
C SER A 804 -17.90 -69.31 7.68
N PRO A 805 -18.61 -70.43 7.39
CA PRO A 805 -19.55 -70.47 6.28
C PRO A 805 -21.01 -70.74 6.75
N THR A 806 -21.91 -69.93 6.19
CA THR A 806 -23.36 -70.02 5.88
C THR A 806 -24.08 -71.40 5.89
N PRO A 807 -25.43 -71.49 5.67
CA PRO A 807 -26.58 -70.86 6.34
C PRO A 807 -27.83 -71.82 6.55
N ARG A 808 -28.92 -71.26 7.12
CA ARG A 808 -30.37 -71.67 7.13
C ARG A 808 -30.92 -72.43 8.35
N PRO A 809 -32.24 -72.34 8.64
CA PRO A 809 -33.25 -71.35 8.21
C PRO A 809 -33.47 -70.22 9.23
#